data_AF-A0A150PHT6-F1
#
_entry.id   AF-A0A150PHT6-F1
#
_cell.length_a   1.000
_cell.length_b   1.000
_cell.length_c   1.000
_cell.angle_alpha   90.00
_cell.angle_beta   90.00
_cell.angle_gamma   90.00
#
_symmetry.space_group_name_H-M   'P 1'
#
loop_
_entity.id
_entity.type
_entity.pdbx_description
1 polymer ?
#
loop_
_entity_poly.entity_id
_entity_poly.type
_entity_poly.pdbx_seq_one_letter_code
_entity_poly.pdbx_strand_id
1 'polypeptide(L)'
;MRFQRIGRLACLALALLGAGNLAACGGGSSGGTGGSGAAGGGGATGGGGTGGEGGGNGGEGGGGGYEWPVDTYPIDITPSEDWKNRLDFPFDPFAAYGAYDGPSFVKFTVLMHDPTKVYYQDTNKFPFHGGFATARLDPFFGMSQDEYDRVSLHAEGQQAILGAVLISPFATTEPEYGIQLVRQDAYDPEMARVVLELVRDSIAAPDGTRPFYFPTYEQAASARENSAFFEQSGFPVSSVDRWLNGDQCYSTGWAVGRLRYVPPDRIDAAYESGELRAEDILLTDSIPAEVPYVAGIISLSPSTPNAHTALLATSFGIPFVYIGDPAAAEAARALDGKEVALRASLEWGVVCRAALLDAEGKIAPADREALLDLKKPGDLGIQPKQPLGAYHGSTEDLGPADIVHFGGKAANYGLLRDAIPESSDVAVALSFDLWDDFLDQAMPGGSTLRAEIAERLGGYTYPPDMPALKADLAAIRDRITKDTAFSAGQRQAIEAAIEGFSPTRKIRFRSSTNVEDSAVFTGAGLYDSYSGCLADDKDADEAGPSLCDPGEANERGVFRAIRKVYASFYNDNAFLARLLYGVDEDEVGMGVLVHHSYPDEDEMANGVATLSHGVEGSPGEPGTDAIKLVTQLGATSVTNPEGGALPEVVEVSGFGGETYLNLRSGSTLVPLGGHVMAWEDDYRALADLLVLVRRRFAEVHPEKTSFLLDYEYKKMKPGELVVKQVREVSLPDTAPSLTPYLLQDPREVCTFQGEFGDAFANHRLKVRARLSTKSAFLTPEVLGGTLFEDATLHYVSGGAVATLSDSPATWPGASHTYAEETATDTFVDGDGAAQVTYALAAAGVPALLPPSLGPLVALRDFEVTLGAEYATPVPTLDWEGTQVAVSSEMVRLGDCPPDGPPMEGALLQERSLSPESGGALVRTSFYWPPYPTGPTAGYTAPLHKWVETRIEGLTSRPIVLKGYHAQTYRPAHHNFSEDFIFEPRLEPDMDPALLAELEEKDIRLIYVRTSDIEGVPPGIWTLDSAGVFHPIE
;
A
#
# COMPACT_ATOMS: atom_id res chain seq x y z
N MET A 1 7.18 19.00 37.84
CA MET A 1 8.07 19.77 36.93
C MET A 1 8.76 18.80 35.97
N ARG A 2 8.10 18.47 34.85
CA ARG A 2 8.62 17.76 33.65
C ARG A 2 7.45 17.63 32.65
N PHE A 3 6.90 18.77 32.21
CA PHE A 3 5.87 18.86 31.16
C PHE A 3 5.90 20.28 30.57
N GLN A 4 7.03 20.64 29.96
CA GLN A 4 7.19 21.89 29.19
C GLN A 4 8.35 21.66 28.23
N ARG A 5 8.09 20.98 27.10
CA ARG A 5 9.00 20.96 25.94
C ARG A 5 8.39 20.40 24.64
N ILE A 6 7.06 20.24 24.55
CA ILE A 6 6.36 19.85 23.31
C ILE A 6 5.87 21.10 22.52
N GLY A 7 5.95 22.30 23.10
CA GLY A 7 5.35 23.51 22.51
C GLY A 7 6.21 24.30 21.51
N ARG A 8 7.02 23.69 20.64
CA ARG A 8 7.81 24.45 19.64
C ARG A 8 7.72 24.02 18.17
N LEU A 9 7.10 22.89 17.83
CA LEU A 9 6.83 22.54 16.42
C LEU A 9 5.43 22.94 15.91
N ALA A 10 4.48 23.25 16.79
CA ALA A 10 3.13 23.70 16.39
C ALA A 10 3.04 25.20 16.02
N CYS A 11 4.11 25.98 16.14
CA CYS A 11 4.07 27.44 15.94
C CYS A 11 4.59 27.94 14.58
N LEU A 12 4.94 27.07 13.63
CA LEU A 12 5.35 27.50 12.29
C LEU A 12 4.22 27.42 11.23
N ALA A 13 3.09 26.79 11.53
CA ALA A 13 1.95 26.65 10.60
C ALA A 13 0.86 27.73 10.76
N LEU A 14 0.99 28.68 11.69
CA LEU A 14 -0.06 29.65 12.04
C LEU A 14 0.29 31.12 11.75
N ALA A 15 1.27 31.37 10.88
CA ALA A 15 1.73 32.73 10.56
C ALA A 15 1.15 33.33 9.26
N LEU A 16 0.14 32.72 8.62
CA LEU A 16 -0.46 33.21 7.37
C LEU A 16 -1.90 33.74 7.46
N LEU A 17 -2.50 33.85 8.65
CA LEU A 17 -3.81 34.49 8.79
C LEU A 17 -3.86 35.44 10.01
N GLY A 18 -3.81 36.75 9.72
CA GLY A 18 -4.50 37.82 10.45
C GLY A 18 -4.21 38.05 11.94
N ALA A 19 -3.51 39.15 12.24
CA ALA A 19 -3.29 39.66 13.59
C ALA A 19 -4.55 40.26 14.27
N GLY A 20 -4.68 40.11 15.60
CA GLY A 20 -5.68 40.85 16.39
C GLY A 20 -5.75 40.55 17.91
N ASN A 21 -4.88 41.21 18.70
CA ASN A 21 -4.98 41.63 20.11
C ASN A 21 -5.40 40.70 21.30
N LEU A 22 -4.50 40.72 22.28
CA LEU A 22 -4.50 40.29 23.68
C LEU A 22 -5.66 40.79 24.58
N ALA A 23 -6.09 39.95 25.55
CA ALA A 23 -6.24 40.34 26.96
C ALA A 23 -6.25 39.12 27.90
N ALA A 24 -5.59 39.26 29.05
CA ALA A 24 -5.28 38.24 30.04
C ALA A 24 -6.27 38.17 31.21
N CYS A 25 -6.32 37.00 31.89
CA CYS A 25 -6.54 36.74 33.33
C CYS A 25 -6.70 35.22 33.48
N GLY A 26 -6.13 34.44 34.40
CA GLY A 26 -5.45 34.75 35.65
C GLY A 26 -5.94 33.76 36.74
N GLY A 27 -5.20 32.66 36.95
CA GLY A 27 -5.01 31.96 38.23
C GLY A 27 -6.16 31.18 38.90
N GLY A 28 -5.89 29.95 39.32
CA GLY A 28 -6.70 29.27 40.35
C GLY A 28 -6.43 27.77 40.48
N SER A 29 -5.57 27.40 41.42
CA SER A 29 -5.16 26.03 41.75
C SER A 29 -6.16 25.26 42.64
N SER A 30 -5.86 23.97 42.81
CA SER A 30 -6.29 23.01 43.85
C SER A 30 -7.64 22.34 43.55
N GLY A 31 -7.80 21.02 43.63
CA GLY A 31 -7.06 19.97 44.32
C GLY A 31 -8.10 19.10 45.04
N GLY A 32 -8.03 17.77 44.93
CA GLY A 32 -8.94 16.93 45.71
C GLY A 32 -9.23 15.56 45.12
N THR A 33 -8.30 14.63 45.36
CA THR A 33 -8.45 13.19 45.22
C THR A 33 -9.47 12.60 46.21
N GLY A 34 -10.28 11.65 45.73
CA GLY A 34 -10.39 10.31 46.31
C GLY A 34 -11.45 10.06 47.38
N GLY A 35 -12.12 8.89 47.26
CA GLY A 35 -12.61 8.16 48.43
C GLY A 35 -13.96 7.46 48.30
N SER A 36 -13.94 6.27 47.68
CA SER A 36 -14.56 5.00 48.12
C SER A 36 -15.80 4.99 49.04
N GLY A 37 -16.74 4.07 48.74
CA GLY A 37 -17.63 3.52 49.78
C GLY A 37 -18.76 2.63 49.26
N ALA A 38 -18.55 1.31 49.31
CA ALA A 38 -19.49 0.24 48.98
C ALA A 38 -20.67 0.12 49.97
N ALA A 39 -21.77 -0.54 49.54
CA ALA A 39 -22.34 -1.74 50.17
C ALA A 39 -23.80 -2.06 49.76
N GLY A 40 -24.10 -3.36 49.68
CA GLY A 40 -25.45 -3.96 49.85
C GLY A 40 -25.93 -4.71 48.60
N GLY A 41 -26.26 -6.01 48.59
CA GLY A 41 -26.49 -6.98 49.65
C GLY A 41 -27.84 -7.70 49.43
N GLY A 42 -27.81 -9.04 49.34
CA GLY A 42 -28.98 -9.94 49.39
C GLY A 42 -29.21 -10.71 48.07
N GLY A 43 -29.34 -12.03 48.00
CA GLY A 43 -29.51 -13.09 49.00
C GLY A 43 -30.80 -13.89 48.74
N ALA A 44 -30.65 -15.23 48.69
CA ALA A 44 -31.64 -16.30 48.88
C ALA A 44 -32.13 -17.08 47.61
N THR A 45 -31.67 -18.33 47.43
CA THR A 45 -32.30 -19.65 47.75
C THR A 45 -33.22 -20.19 46.64
N GLY A 46 -33.28 -21.46 46.23
CA GLY A 46 -32.66 -22.72 46.65
C GLY A 46 -33.37 -23.94 45.99
N GLY A 47 -32.78 -25.14 46.14
CA GLY A 47 -33.38 -26.47 45.86
C GLY A 47 -33.00 -27.07 44.51
N GLY A 48 -32.44 -28.29 44.33
CA GLY A 48 -32.30 -29.46 45.20
C GLY A 48 -33.07 -30.65 44.59
N GLY A 49 -32.38 -31.67 44.04
CA GLY A 49 -33.06 -32.91 43.60
C GLY A 49 -32.29 -33.88 42.68
N THR A 50 -31.47 -34.74 43.28
CA THR A 50 -31.32 -36.21 43.03
C THR A 50 -31.12 -36.79 41.61
N GLY A 51 -29.89 -37.28 41.37
CA GLY A 51 -29.51 -38.68 41.06
C GLY A 51 -30.37 -39.57 40.15
N GLY A 52 -29.72 -40.08 39.09
CA GLY A 52 -30.16 -41.24 38.32
C GLY A 52 -29.08 -41.70 37.33
N GLU A 53 -28.32 -42.74 37.70
CA GLU A 53 -27.51 -43.53 36.76
C GLU A 53 -28.42 -44.23 35.75
N GLY A 54 -28.02 -44.22 34.48
CA GLY A 54 -28.69 -44.93 33.40
C GLY A 54 -27.92 -44.76 32.10
N GLY A 55 -26.99 -45.68 31.84
CA GLY A 55 -26.15 -45.67 30.65
C GLY A 55 -26.88 -46.03 29.36
N GLY A 56 -26.23 -45.64 28.25
CA GLY A 56 -26.32 -46.27 26.94
C GLY A 56 -27.52 -45.88 26.09
N ASN A 57 -27.32 -44.96 25.14
CA ASN A 57 -27.22 -45.36 23.74
C ASN A 57 -26.62 -44.23 22.91
N GLY A 58 -25.70 -44.59 22.01
CA GLY A 58 -25.00 -43.67 21.12
C GLY A 58 -25.95 -42.93 20.18
N GLY A 59 -25.66 -41.65 20.00
CA GLY A 59 -26.07 -40.87 18.84
C GLY A 59 -24.80 -40.43 18.12
N GLU A 60 -24.40 -41.21 17.12
CA GLU A 60 -23.37 -40.83 16.16
C GLU A 60 -23.84 -39.59 15.37
N GLY A 61 -23.06 -38.52 15.47
CA GLY A 61 -23.01 -37.42 14.51
C GLY A 61 -21.54 -37.23 14.14
N GLY A 62 -21.21 -37.33 12.86
CA GLY A 62 -19.88 -37.65 12.35
C GLY A 62 -18.72 -36.75 12.84
N GLY A 63 -17.71 -37.38 13.42
CA GLY A 63 -16.37 -36.84 13.63
C GLY A 63 -15.37 -37.96 13.33
N GLY A 64 -14.49 -37.75 12.35
CA GLY A 64 -13.47 -38.73 12.01
C GLY A 64 -12.43 -38.82 13.12
N GLY A 65 -12.39 -39.96 13.84
CA GLY A 65 -11.20 -40.67 14.35
C GLY A 65 -10.00 -39.95 14.99
N TYR A 66 -10.02 -38.64 15.23
CA TYR A 66 -8.88 -37.91 15.78
C TYR A 66 -8.77 -38.15 17.30
N GLU A 67 -7.60 -38.62 17.75
CA GLU A 67 -7.26 -38.83 19.15
C GLU A 67 -6.16 -37.82 19.53
N TRP A 68 -6.35 -37.08 20.64
CA TRP A 68 -5.35 -36.14 21.13
C TRP A 68 -4.04 -36.89 21.44
N PRO A 69 -2.86 -36.38 21.02
CA PRO A 69 -1.64 -37.18 20.95
C PRO A 69 -1.03 -37.56 22.32
N VAL A 70 -1.57 -37.05 23.42
CA VAL A 70 -1.10 -37.32 24.80
C VAL A 70 -2.28 -37.51 25.77
N ASP A 71 -2.05 -38.21 26.88
CA ASP A 71 -3.04 -38.31 27.95
C ASP A 71 -3.33 -36.91 28.56
N THR A 72 -4.60 -36.57 28.72
CA THR A 72 -5.00 -35.28 29.31
C THR A 72 -5.32 -35.40 30.80
N TYR A 73 -4.80 -34.49 31.62
CA TYR A 73 -5.05 -34.35 33.06
C TYR A 73 -4.91 -32.87 33.49
N PRO A 74 -5.67 -32.42 34.52
CA PRO A 74 -5.61 -31.02 34.95
C PRO A 74 -4.23 -30.66 35.52
N ILE A 75 -3.74 -29.48 35.14
CA ILE A 75 -2.50 -28.89 35.68
C ILE A 75 -2.84 -27.58 36.39
N ASP A 76 -2.42 -27.48 37.64
CA ASP A 76 -2.51 -26.24 38.41
C ASP A 76 -1.22 -25.43 38.22
N ILE A 77 -1.36 -24.19 37.77
CA ILE A 77 -0.26 -23.24 37.60
C ILE A 77 -0.33 -22.22 38.74
N THR A 78 0.82 -21.89 39.32
CA THR A 78 0.90 -20.92 40.42
C THR A 78 0.35 -19.56 39.96
N PRO A 79 -0.69 -19.01 40.63
CA PRO A 79 -1.28 -17.72 40.26
C PRO A 79 -0.27 -16.57 40.24
N SER A 80 -0.38 -15.70 39.25
CA SER A 80 0.47 -14.51 39.08
C SER A 80 -0.33 -13.37 38.45
N GLU A 81 0.12 -12.13 38.65
CA GLU A 81 -0.37 -10.97 37.91
C GLU A 81 0.14 -10.94 36.45
N ASP A 82 1.12 -11.79 36.12
CA ASP A 82 1.80 -11.83 34.81
C ASP A 82 1.10 -12.76 33.80
N TRP A 83 0.05 -13.47 34.22
CA TRP A 83 -0.75 -14.32 33.33
C TRP A 83 -2.23 -14.29 33.67
N LYS A 84 -3.08 -14.56 32.68
CA LYS A 84 -4.53 -14.75 32.86
C LYS A 84 -5.10 -15.77 31.88
N ASN A 85 -6.28 -16.31 32.18
CA ASN A 85 -6.94 -17.29 31.30
C ASN A 85 -8.02 -16.71 30.39
N ARG A 86 -8.30 -15.40 30.51
CA ARG A 86 -9.32 -14.73 29.72
C ARG A 86 -8.76 -13.44 29.16
N LEU A 87 -8.97 -13.21 27.87
CA LEU A 87 -8.58 -11.99 27.18
C LEU A 87 -9.81 -11.10 26.98
N ASP A 88 -9.66 -9.79 27.16
CA ASP A 88 -10.71 -8.80 26.91
C ASP A 88 -10.50 -8.17 25.53
N PHE A 89 -11.52 -8.22 24.67
CA PHE A 89 -11.49 -7.65 23.33
C PHE A 89 -12.32 -6.35 23.26
N PRO A 90 -11.89 -5.31 22.51
CA PRO A 90 -10.68 -5.23 21.67
C PRO A 90 -9.44 -4.68 22.40
N PHE A 91 -9.55 -4.32 23.68
CA PHE A 91 -8.45 -3.73 24.44
C PHE A 91 -8.09 -4.57 25.64
N ASP A 92 -6.81 -4.96 25.73
CA ASP A 92 -6.28 -5.74 26.83
C ASP A 92 -4.96 -5.14 27.35
N PRO A 93 -4.77 -5.00 28.67
CA PRO A 93 -3.50 -4.53 29.25
C PRO A 93 -2.29 -5.44 28.93
N PHE A 94 -2.52 -6.71 28.60
CA PHE A 94 -1.46 -7.64 28.23
C PHE A 94 -1.01 -7.51 26.76
N ALA A 95 -1.74 -6.73 25.96
CA ALA A 95 -1.43 -6.54 24.55
C ALA A 95 -0.20 -5.66 24.36
N ALA A 96 0.70 -6.12 23.49
CA ALA A 96 1.74 -5.28 22.91
C ALA A 96 1.16 -4.55 21.68
N TYR A 97 1.43 -3.26 21.58
CA TYR A 97 0.97 -2.42 20.47
C TYR A 97 2.06 -2.35 19.40
N GLY A 98 1.66 -2.56 18.14
CA GLY A 98 2.54 -2.36 16.98
C GLY A 98 2.87 -0.87 16.75
N ALA A 99 3.72 -0.60 15.75
CA ALA A 99 3.91 0.76 15.23
C ALA A 99 2.59 1.32 14.64
N TYR A 100 2.57 2.62 14.33
CA TYR A 100 1.39 3.51 14.15
C TYR A 100 0.11 2.96 13.47
N ASP A 101 0.14 1.86 12.70
CA ASP A 101 -1.02 1.26 12.02
C ASP A 101 -1.07 -0.31 12.05
N GLY A 102 -0.26 -0.97 12.88
CA GLY A 102 -0.18 -2.45 12.94
C GLY A 102 -1.12 -3.10 13.97
N PRO A 103 -1.44 -4.41 13.84
CA PRO A 103 -2.26 -5.10 14.83
C PRO A 103 -1.58 -5.14 16.20
N SER A 104 -2.37 -5.02 17.26
CA SER A 104 -1.88 -5.34 18.61
C SER A 104 -1.95 -6.85 18.83
N PHE A 105 -1.17 -7.39 19.76
CA PHE A 105 -1.15 -8.83 19.99
C PHE A 105 -0.89 -9.23 21.43
N VAL A 106 -1.43 -10.39 21.81
CA VAL A 106 -1.18 -11.02 23.12
C VAL A 106 -0.73 -12.45 22.89
N LYS A 107 0.45 -12.81 23.42
CA LYS A 107 0.97 -14.18 23.34
C LYS A 107 0.26 -15.09 24.33
N PHE A 108 0.10 -16.36 23.95
CA PHE A 108 -0.47 -17.37 24.84
C PHE A 108 0.27 -18.70 24.74
N THR A 109 0.09 -19.51 25.79
CA THR A 109 0.52 -20.91 25.86
C THR A 109 -0.66 -21.80 26.24
N VAL A 110 -0.81 -22.97 25.60
CA VAL A 110 -1.71 -24.06 26.01
C VAL A 110 -0.87 -25.27 26.40
N LEU A 111 -1.19 -25.93 27.50
CA LEU A 111 -0.45 -27.11 27.94
C LEU A 111 -0.99 -28.37 27.26
N MET A 112 -0.12 -29.18 26.67
CA MET A 112 -0.52 -30.38 25.91
C MET A 112 -1.31 -31.38 26.76
N HIS A 113 -0.95 -31.52 28.04
CA HIS A 113 -1.65 -32.39 28.98
C HIS A 113 -2.89 -31.73 29.62
N ASP A 114 -3.02 -30.41 29.60
CA ASP A 114 -4.23 -29.69 30.07
C ASP A 114 -4.75 -28.72 28.99
N PRO A 115 -5.31 -29.23 27.87
CA PRO A 115 -5.81 -28.40 26.77
C PRO A 115 -7.19 -27.80 27.10
N THR A 116 -7.44 -27.46 28.37
CA THR A 116 -8.70 -26.85 28.83
C THR A 116 -8.56 -25.37 29.19
N LYS A 117 -7.32 -24.85 29.18
CA LYS A 117 -6.99 -23.47 29.56
C LYS A 117 -6.01 -22.86 28.58
N VAL A 118 -6.19 -21.58 28.33
CA VAL A 118 -5.22 -20.72 27.64
C VAL A 118 -4.50 -19.88 28.68
N TYR A 119 -3.18 -19.79 28.64
CA TYR A 119 -2.40 -18.91 29.50
C TYR A 119 -1.89 -17.72 28.69
N TYR A 120 -2.61 -16.61 28.74
CA TYR A 120 -2.18 -15.34 28.15
C TYR A 120 -1.11 -14.71 29.01
N GLN A 121 0.02 -14.35 28.42
CA GLN A 121 1.12 -13.67 29.10
C GLN A 121 1.02 -12.15 28.96
N ASP A 122 1.45 -11.42 29.98
CA ASP A 122 1.72 -9.98 29.84
C ASP A 122 2.84 -9.79 28.82
N THR A 123 2.48 -9.47 27.58
CA THR A 123 3.40 -9.43 26.43
C THR A 123 4.32 -8.22 26.50
N ASN A 124 3.93 -7.17 27.24
CA ASN A 124 4.80 -6.01 27.52
C ASN A 124 5.93 -6.38 28.46
N LYS A 125 5.68 -7.26 29.44
CA LYS A 125 6.67 -7.73 30.41
C LYS A 125 7.49 -8.92 29.91
N PHE A 126 6.84 -9.84 29.20
CA PHE A 126 7.46 -11.02 28.60
C PHE A 126 7.23 -11.00 27.09
N PRO A 127 8.18 -10.46 26.30
CA PRO A 127 8.04 -10.43 24.85
C PRO A 127 8.09 -11.82 24.20
N PHE A 128 8.65 -12.84 24.85
CA PHE A 128 8.85 -14.20 24.30
C PHE A 128 8.18 -15.28 25.16
N HIS A 129 7.71 -16.37 24.53
CA HIS A 129 7.05 -17.49 25.22
C HIS A 129 7.97 -18.21 26.21
N GLY A 130 9.23 -18.48 25.85
CA GLY A 130 10.17 -19.21 26.71
C GLY A 130 10.50 -18.47 28.01
N GLY A 131 10.77 -17.16 27.91
CA GLY A 131 10.99 -16.32 29.10
C GLY A 131 9.77 -16.26 30.02
N PHE A 132 8.56 -16.26 29.45
CA PHE A 132 7.33 -16.35 30.22
C PHE A 132 7.15 -17.73 30.88
N ALA A 133 7.24 -18.80 30.09
CA ALA A 133 6.97 -20.16 30.53
C ALA A 133 7.92 -20.61 31.65
N THR A 134 9.22 -20.38 31.49
CA THR A 134 10.23 -20.75 32.48
C THR A 134 10.13 -19.94 33.78
N ALA A 135 9.46 -18.78 33.75
CA ALA A 135 9.25 -17.92 34.90
C ALA A 135 7.87 -18.09 35.58
N ARG A 136 6.85 -18.53 34.83
CA ARG A 136 5.44 -18.49 35.26
C ARG A 136 4.60 -19.75 35.06
N LEU A 137 5.08 -20.71 34.28
CA LEU A 137 4.39 -21.98 34.10
C LEU A 137 5.17 -23.08 34.86
N ASP A 138 4.64 -23.52 36.00
CA ASP A 138 5.28 -24.46 36.94
C ASP A 138 5.97 -25.68 36.29
N PRO A 139 5.41 -26.34 35.25
CA PRO A 139 6.06 -27.46 34.58
C PRO A 139 7.42 -27.13 33.93
N PHE A 140 7.69 -25.86 33.61
CA PHE A 140 8.86 -25.42 32.85
C PHE A 140 9.88 -24.65 33.70
N PHE A 141 9.68 -24.54 35.01
CA PHE A 141 10.60 -23.83 35.89
C PHE A 141 12.02 -24.42 35.84
N GLY A 142 12.99 -23.52 35.65
CA GLY A 142 14.41 -23.89 35.62
C GLY A 142 14.90 -24.50 34.31
N MET A 143 14.05 -24.64 33.28
CA MET A 143 14.51 -24.97 31.93
C MET A 143 15.29 -23.81 31.32
N SER A 144 16.31 -24.13 30.53
CA SER A 144 16.94 -23.20 29.59
C SER A 144 16.03 -22.95 28.37
N GLN A 145 16.32 -21.90 27.60
CA GLN A 145 15.59 -21.59 26.36
C GLN A 145 15.64 -22.78 25.38
N ASP A 146 16.81 -23.37 25.15
CA ASP A 146 16.98 -24.53 24.27
C ASP A 146 16.21 -25.77 24.74
N GLU A 147 16.06 -25.97 26.05
CA GLU A 147 15.25 -27.04 26.62
C GLU A 147 13.76 -26.78 26.41
N TYR A 148 13.33 -25.53 26.57
CA TYR A 148 11.94 -25.14 26.36
C TYR A 148 11.54 -25.20 24.88
N ASP A 149 12.39 -24.71 23.97
CA ASP A 149 12.15 -24.73 22.53
C ASP A 149 11.97 -26.17 22.03
N ARG A 150 12.77 -27.12 22.55
CA ARG A 150 12.66 -28.54 22.22
C ARG A 150 11.31 -29.16 22.59
N VAL A 151 10.69 -28.71 23.68
CA VAL A 151 9.40 -29.24 24.17
C VAL A 151 8.19 -28.38 23.74
N SER A 152 8.39 -27.34 22.94
CA SER A 152 7.31 -26.42 22.53
C SER A 152 7.23 -26.17 21.03
N LEU A 153 8.36 -26.23 20.30
CA LEU A 153 8.43 -25.90 18.86
C LEU A 153 8.43 -27.12 17.93
N HIS A 154 8.42 -28.35 18.45
CA HIS A 154 8.41 -29.58 17.65
C HIS A 154 7.25 -30.50 18.04
N ALA A 155 6.80 -31.35 17.11
CA ALA A 155 5.75 -32.34 17.40
C ALA A 155 6.23 -33.43 18.38
N GLU A 156 7.48 -33.87 18.27
CA GLU A 156 8.02 -34.92 19.13
C GLU A 156 8.21 -34.41 20.56
N GLY A 157 7.52 -35.05 21.52
CA GLY A 157 7.64 -34.72 22.94
C GLY A 157 7.06 -33.35 23.34
N GLN A 158 6.18 -32.78 22.51
CA GLN A 158 5.56 -31.48 22.76
C GLN A 158 4.82 -31.47 24.11
N GLN A 159 5.08 -30.45 24.92
CA GLN A 159 4.44 -30.20 26.22
C GLN A 159 3.68 -28.86 26.24
N ALA A 160 4.05 -27.91 25.38
CA ALA A 160 3.41 -26.61 25.26
C ALA A 160 3.08 -26.30 23.78
N ILE A 161 1.87 -25.79 23.56
CA ILE A 161 1.42 -25.23 22.29
C ILE A 161 1.51 -23.71 22.42
N LEU A 162 2.23 -23.09 21.48
CA LEU A 162 2.49 -21.66 21.49
C LEU A 162 1.60 -20.95 20.47
N GLY A 163 1.15 -19.75 20.80
CA GLY A 163 0.40 -18.93 19.86
C GLY A 163 0.30 -17.47 20.26
N ALA A 164 -0.41 -16.72 19.46
CA ALA A 164 -0.76 -15.34 19.73
C ALA A 164 -2.17 -15.03 19.21
N VAL A 165 -2.88 -14.15 19.93
CA VAL A 165 -4.09 -13.50 19.42
C VAL A 165 -3.66 -12.14 18.90
N LEU A 166 -3.91 -11.90 17.62
CA LEU A 166 -3.68 -10.63 16.94
C LEU A 166 -5.02 -9.91 16.84
N ILE A 167 -5.07 -8.67 17.30
CA ILE A 167 -6.26 -7.83 17.32
C ILE A 167 -6.12 -6.81 16.19
N SER A 168 -7.15 -6.76 15.32
CA SER A 168 -7.19 -5.81 14.22
C SER A 168 -6.96 -4.36 14.70
N PRO A 169 -6.18 -3.54 13.97
CA PRO A 169 -6.12 -2.11 14.25
C PRO A 169 -7.49 -1.42 14.13
N PHE A 170 -8.46 -2.05 13.45
CA PHE A 170 -9.85 -1.58 13.31
C PHE A 170 -10.83 -2.34 14.20
N ALA A 171 -10.37 -3.06 15.23
CA ALA A 171 -11.19 -3.94 16.06
C ALA A 171 -12.42 -3.27 16.73
N THR A 172 -12.47 -1.93 16.77
CA THR A 172 -13.62 -1.15 17.24
C THR A 172 -14.71 -0.95 16.18
N THR A 173 -14.36 -0.92 14.90
CA THR A 173 -15.30 -0.75 13.77
C THR A 173 -15.57 -2.06 13.03
N GLU A 174 -14.55 -2.91 12.92
CA GLU A 174 -14.58 -4.25 12.33
C GLU A 174 -14.06 -5.23 13.39
N PRO A 175 -14.94 -5.83 14.20
CA PRO A 175 -14.54 -6.65 15.32
C PRO A 175 -13.97 -7.99 14.82
N GLU A 176 -12.68 -7.99 14.51
CA GLU A 176 -11.95 -9.15 13.99
C GLU A 176 -10.67 -9.39 14.79
N TYR A 177 -10.29 -10.66 14.90
CA TYR A 177 -8.99 -11.05 15.42
C TYR A 177 -8.47 -12.30 14.71
N GLY A 178 -7.15 -12.38 14.59
CA GLY A 178 -6.44 -13.54 14.07
C GLY A 178 -5.84 -14.36 15.20
N ILE A 179 -5.85 -15.68 15.07
CA ILE A 179 -5.13 -16.56 15.99
C ILE A 179 -3.95 -17.17 15.22
N GLN A 180 -2.74 -16.99 15.74
CA GLN A 180 -1.52 -17.63 15.28
C GLN A 180 -1.17 -18.81 16.17
N LEU A 181 -0.77 -19.92 15.56
CA LEU A 181 -0.18 -21.08 16.22
C LEU A 181 1.27 -21.24 15.75
N VAL A 182 2.19 -21.48 16.67
CA VAL A 182 3.63 -21.55 16.41
C VAL A 182 4.11 -22.99 16.66
N ARG A 183 4.75 -23.58 15.64
CA ARG A 183 5.51 -24.83 15.67
C ARG A 183 6.35 -24.93 14.40
N GLN A 184 7.50 -25.60 14.44
CA GLN A 184 8.35 -25.83 13.27
C GLN A 184 7.76 -26.86 12.28
N ASP A 185 6.98 -27.81 12.79
CA ASP A 185 6.20 -28.76 11.98
C ASP A 185 4.73 -28.31 11.91
N ALA A 186 4.04 -28.54 10.79
CA ALA A 186 2.62 -28.20 10.66
C ALA A 186 1.76 -29.00 11.66
N TYR A 187 0.86 -28.34 12.41
CA TYR A 187 -0.14 -28.99 13.27
C TYR A 187 -1.08 -29.87 12.42
N ASP A 188 -1.54 -30.96 13.02
CA ASP A 188 -2.68 -31.69 12.46
C ASP A 188 -3.91 -30.74 12.42
N PRO A 189 -4.69 -30.69 11.33
CA PRO A 189 -5.81 -29.75 11.22
C PRO A 189 -6.83 -29.84 12.36
N GLU A 190 -7.12 -31.04 12.87
CA GLU A 190 -8.04 -31.22 14.00
C GLU A 190 -7.42 -30.70 15.31
N MET A 191 -6.11 -30.90 15.51
CA MET A 191 -5.38 -30.33 16.65
C MET A 191 -5.45 -28.81 16.63
N ALA A 192 -5.16 -28.21 15.48
CA ALA A 192 -5.24 -26.77 15.30
C ALA A 192 -6.65 -26.25 15.57
N ARG A 193 -7.69 -26.89 15.00
CA ARG A 193 -9.10 -26.53 15.24
C ARG A 193 -9.46 -26.54 16.74
N VAL A 194 -9.07 -27.58 17.48
CA VAL A 194 -9.33 -27.67 18.93
C VAL A 194 -8.69 -26.52 19.70
N VAL A 195 -7.43 -26.17 19.37
CA VAL A 195 -6.75 -25.04 20.03
C VAL A 195 -7.39 -23.71 19.64
N LEU A 196 -7.74 -23.52 18.37
CA LEU A 196 -8.43 -22.31 17.88
C LEU A 196 -9.77 -22.09 18.59
N GLU A 197 -10.56 -23.16 18.77
CA GLU A 197 -11.82 -23.12 19.53
C GLU A 197 -11.59 -22.77 21.00
N LEU A 198 -10.60 -23.39 21.65
CA LEU A 198 -10.25 -23.10 23.03
C LEU A 198 -9.85 -21.62 23.20
N VAL A 199 -9.07 -21.08 22.27
CA VAL A 199 -8.65 -19.68 22.26
C VAL A 199 -9.86 -18.77 22.05
N ARG A 200 -10.69 -19.01 21.03
CA ARG A 200 -11.93 -18.26 20.78
C ARG A 200 -12.81 -18.20 22.02
N ASP A 201 -13.04 -19.33 22.67
CA ASP A 201 -13.93 -19.44 23.83
C ASP A 201 -13.34 -18.78 25.09
N SER A 202 -12.03 -18.54 25.12
CA SER A 202 -11.32 -17.81 26.18
C SER A 202 -11.29 -16.28 25.98
N ILE A 203 -11.80 -15.77 24.87
CA ILE A 203 -11.82 -14.33 24.56
C ILE A 203 -13.22 -13.77 24.89
N ALA A 204 -13.27 -12.72 25.71
CA ALA A 204 -14.48 -11.93 25.95
C ALA A 204 -14.66 -10.92 24.80
N ALA A 205 -15.38 -11.32 23.75
CA ALA A 205 -15.68 -10.47 22.59
C ALA A 205 -17.19 -10.21 22.42
N PRO A 206 -17.59 -9.06 21.82
CA PRO A 206 -18.98 -8.80 21.45
C PRO A 206 -19.57 -9.83 20.47
N ASP A 207 -20.90 -9.96 20.46
CA ASP A 207 -21.58 -10.77 19.45
C ASP A 207 -21.28 -10.25 18.04
N GLY A 208 -20.92 -11.15 17.13
CA GLY A 208 -20.54 -10.81 15.75
C GLY A 208 -19.04 -10.63 15.53
N THR A 209 -18.19 -10.71 16.57
CA THR A 209 -16.73 -10.72 16.38
C THR A 209 -16.29 -11.94 15.57
N ARG A 210 -15.47 -11.72 14.54
CA ARG A 210 -15.02 -12.78 13.61
C ARG A 210 -13.59 -13.24 13.93
N PRO A 211 -13.40 -14.51 14.32
CA PRO A 211 -12.07 -15.10 14.42
C PRO A 211 -11.56 -15.59 13.07
N PHE A 212 -10.26 -15.50 12.86
CA PHE A 212 -9.56 -16.04 11.70
C PHE A 212 -8.39 -16.93 12.14
N TYR A 213 -8.10 -17.97 11.36
CA TYR A 213 -6.82 -18.66 11.51
C TYR A 213 -5.77 -17.95 10.69
N PHE A 214 -4.79 -17.35 11.37
CA PHE A 214 -3.64 -16.70 10.75
C PHE A 214 -2.44 -17.65 10.89
N PRO A 215 -2.18 -18.55 9.93
CA PRO A 215 -1.08 -19.51 10.07
C PRO A 215 0.26 -18.77 10.07
N THR A 216 1.22 -19.22 10.89
CA THR A 216 2.63 -18.86 10.69
C THR A 216 3.15 -19.54 9.42
N TYR A 217 4.34 -19.15 8.97
CA TYR A 217 4.94 -19.66 7.75
C TYR A 217 4.94 -21.20 7.68
N GLU A 218 5.37 -21.87 8.74
CA GLU A 218 5.46 -23.33 8.83
C GLU A 218 4.09 -24.01 8.79
N GLN A 219 3.03 -23.28 9.15
CA GLN A 219 1.65 -23.76 9.16
C GLN A 219 0.91 -23.45 7.85
N ALA A 220 1.42 -22.52 7.03
CA ALA A 220 0.68 -21.91 5.93
C ALA A 220 0.26 -22.91 4.84
N ALA A 221 1.14 -23.85 4.48
CA ALA A 221 0.84 -24.87 3.47
C ALA A 221 -0.32 -25.78 3.92
N SER A 222 -0.23 -26.33 5.13
CA SER A 222 -1.27 -27.17 5.72
C SER A 222 -2.59 -26.40 5.88
N ALA A 223 -2.53 -25.16 6.36
CA ALA A 223 -3.71 -24.30 6.50
C ALA A 223 -4.40 -24.04 5.15
N ARG A 224 -3.63 -23.78 4.09
CA ARG A 224 -4.15 -23.54 2.73
C ARG A 224 -4.83 -24.79 2.14
N GLU A 225 -4.16 -25.94 2.25
CA GLU A 225 -4.71 -27.23 1.82
C GLU A 225 -6.02 -27.58 2.55
N ASN A 226 -6.15 -27.16 3.81
CA ASN A 226 -7.31 -27.43 4.67
C ASN A 226 -8.22 -26.19 4.87
N SER A 227 -8.14 -25.20 3.99
CA SER A 227 -8.86 -23.92 4.14
C SER A 227 -10.37 -24.09 4.29
N ALA A 228 -10.99 -24.94 3.48
CA ALA A 228 -12.42 -25.22 3.55
C ALA A 228 -12.85 -25.89 4.88
N PHE A 229 -11.96 -26.67 5.50
CA PHE A 229 -12.20 -27.30 6.80
C PHE A 229 -12.18 -26.26 7.93
N PHE A 230 -11.20 -25.35 7.92
CA PHE A 230 -11.12 -24.27 8.90
C PHE A 230 -12.26 -23.26 8.75
N GLU A 231 -12.65 -22.93 7.52
CA GLU A 231 -13.81 -22.08 7.25
C GLU A 231 -15.12 -22.67 7.79
N GLN A 232 -15.37 -23.96 7.56
CA GLN A 232 -16.53 -24.68 8.12
C GLN A 232 -16.52 -24.73 9.65
N SER A 233 -15.33 -24.69 10.26
CA SER A 233 -15.15 -24.65 11.71
C SER A 233 -15.24 -23.22 12.29
N GLY A 234 -15.51 -22.22 11.45
CA GLY A 234 -15.64 -20.81 11.85
C GLY A 234 -14.31 -20.05 11.94
N PHE A 235 -13.22 -20.58 11.38
CA PHE A 235 -11.91 -19.96 11.35
C PHE A 235 -11.38 -19.85 9.91
N PRO A 236 -11.98 -19.04 9.03
CA PRO A 236 -11.45 -18.84 7.68
C PRO A 236 -9.94 -18.48 7.72
N VAL A 237 -9.17 -19.12 6.84
CA VAL A 237 -7.72 -18.93 6.77
C VAL A 237 -7.42 -17.59 6.10
N SER A 238 -6.62 -16.76 6.75
CA SER A 238 -6.25 -15.42 6.29
C SER A 238 -4.89 -15.03 6.86
N SER A 239 -4.40 -13.82 6.58
CA SER A 239 -3.17 -13.27 7.14
C SER A 239 -3.41 -11.85 7.67
N VAL A 240 -2.38 -11.25 8.28
CA VAL A 240 -2.36 -9.84 8.69
C VAL A 240 -2.59 -8.88 7.51
N ASP A 241 -2.43 -9.34 6.27
CA ASP A 241 -2.72 -8.59 5.04
C ASP A 241 -4.16 -8.13 4.96
N ARG A 242 -5.07 -8.87 5.60
CA ARG A 242 -6.47 -8.49 5.76
C ARG A 242 -6.66 -7.12 6.40
N TRP A 243 -5.68 -6.69 7.19
CA TRP A 243 -5.70 -5.42 7.91
C TRP A 243 -4.72 -4.39 7.32
N LEU A 244 -4.07 -4.70 6.19
CA LEU A 244 -3.37 -3.69 5.41
C LEU A 244 -4.41 -2.78 4.77
N ASN A 245 -4.42 -1.51 5.17
CA ASN A 245 -5.34 -0.53 4.61
C ASN A 245 -4.87 0.00 3.26
N GLY A 246 -5.82 0.03 2.31
CA GLY A 246 -5.69 0.73 1.04
C GLY A 246 -4.84 0.04 -0.01
N ASP A 247 -4.71 0.70 -1.15
CA ASP A 247 -3.88 0.24 -2.26
C ASP A 247 -2.39 0.29 -1.89
N GLN A 248 -1.59 -0.53 -2.57
CA GLN A 248 -0.12 -0.47 -2.45
C GLN A 248 0.49 -0.27 -3.83
N CYS A 249 1.47 0.62 -3.93
CA CYS A 249 2.16 0.94 -5.17
C CYS A 249 3.57 0.34 -5.08
N TYR A 250 3.79 -0.77 -5.77
CA TYR A 250 5.10 -1.41 -5.87
C TYR A 250 5.96 -0.75 -6.95
N SER A 251 5.31 -0.19 -7.96
CA SER A 251 5.94 0.72 -8.92
C SER A 251 4.96 1.81 -9.32
N THR A 252 5.40 3.07 -9.22
CA THR A 252 4.62 4.22 -9.69
C THR A 252 4.70 4.34 -11.20
N GLY A 253 3.71 4.96 -11.81
CA GLY A 253 3.69 5.21 -13.24
C GLY A 253 2.28 5.25 -13.77
N TRP A 254 2.16 5.03 -15.06
CA TRP A 254 0.87 5.09 -15.74
C TRP A 254 0.84 4.15 -16.94
N ALA A 255 -0.33 3.76 -17.44
CA ALA A 255 -0.47 2.93 -18.62
C ALA A 255 -1.82 3.17 -19.29
N VAL A 256 -1.86 3.02 -20.61
CA VAL A 256 -3.12 2.90 -21.38
C VAL A 256 -3.00 1.61 -22.19
N GLY A 257 -3.96 0.71 -22.03
CA GLY A 257 -3.92 -0.61 -22.64
C GLY A 257 -5.16 -1.42 -22.32
N ARG A 258 -5.28 -2.60 -22.92
CA ARG A 258 -6.39 -3.51 -22.65
C ARG A 258 -6.16 -4.23 -21.33
N LEU A 259 -7.13 -4.19 -20.41
CA LEU A 259 -7.05 -4.95 -19.16
C LEU A 259 -7.30 -6.43 -19.45
N ARG A 260 -6.45 -7.32 -18.93
CA ARG A 260 -6.62 -8.78 -19.05
C ARG A 260 -6.46 -9.45 -17.70
N TYR A 261 -7.52 -10.10 -17.22
CA TYR A 261 -7.43 -11.00 -16.07
C TYR A 261 -6.83 -12.35 -16.49
N VAL A 262 -5.74 -12.74 -15.84
CA VAL A 262 -5.09 -14.04 -16.05
C VAL A 262 -4.73 -14.64 -14.69
N PRO A 263 -5.15 -15.87 -14.36
CA PRO A 263 -4.72 -16.56 -13.15
C PRO A 263 -3.18 -16.72 -13.08
N PRO A 264 -2.57 -16.69 -11.88
CA PRO A 264 -1.11 -16.69 -11.73
C PRO A 264 -0.39 -17.85 -12.46
N ASP A 265 -0.97 -19.06 -12.42
CA ASP A 265 -0.42 -20.29 -13.03
C ASP A 265 -0.62 -20.36 -14.56
N ARG A 266 -1.32 -19.38 -15.15
CA ARG A 266 -1.66 -19.32 -16.57
C ARG A 266 -0.98 -18.18 -17.32
N ILE A 267 -0.26 -17.29 -16.62
CA ILE A 267 0.36 -16.10 -17.20
C ILE A 267 1.29 -16.46 -18.37
N ASP A 268 2.21 -17.39 -18.19
CA ASP A 268 3.14 -17.80 -19.25
C ASP A 268 2.43 -18.37 -20.48
N ALA A 269 1.45 -19.26 -20.25
CA ALA A 269 0.67 -19.88 -21.33
C ALA A 269 -0.20 -18.86 -22.07
N ALA A 270 -0.78 -17.88 -21.36
CA ALA A 270 -1.55 -16.79 -21.96
C ALA A 270 -0.65 -15.89 -22.82
N TYR A 271 0.56 -15.63 -22.36
CA TYR A 271 1.53 -14.83 -23.11
C TYR A 271 2.05 -15.57 -24.36
N GLU A 272 2.36 -16.86 -24.24
CA GLU A 272 2.80 -17.72 -25.35
C GLU A 272 1.72 -17.93 -26.43
N SER A 273 0.46 -17.88 -26.06
CA SER A 273 -0.65 -17.99 -27.01
C SER A 273 -1.10 -16.64 -27.61
N GLY A 274 -0.56 -15.53 -27.11
CA GLY A 274 -0.95 -14.17 -27.50
C GLY A 274 -2.29 -13.70 -26.93
N GLU A 275 -2.86 -14.43 -25.96
CA GLU A 275 -4.02 -14.01 -25.18
C GLU A 275 -3.67 -12.80 -24.29
N LEU A 276 -2.48 -12.84 -23.68
CA LEU A 276 -1.82 -11.73 -22.99
C LEU A 276 -0.69 -11.18 -23.87
N ARG A 277 -0.56 -9.86 -23.97
CA ARG A 277 0.40 -9.18 -24.82
C ARG A 277 1.20 -8.12 -24.06
N ALA A 278 2.32 -7.70 -24.63
CA ALA A 278 3.15 -6.61 -24.09
C ALA A 278 2.41 -5.27 -23.90
N GLU A 279 1.37 -5.04 -24.69
CA GLU A 279 0.53 -3.84 -24.68
C GLU A 279 -0.67 -3.93 -23.71
N ASP A 280 -0.90 -5.09 -23.09
CA ASP A 280 -1.99 -5.29 -22.14
C ASP A 280 -1.58 -4.84 -20.72
N ILE A 281 -2.58 -4.54 -19.88
CA ILE A 281 -2.43 -4.37 -18.44
C ILE A 281 -2.88 -5.69 -17.79
N LEU A 282 -1.98 -6.35 -17.07
CA LEU A 282 -2.26 -7.62 -16.41
C LEU A 282 -3.02 -7.41 -15.10
N LEU A 283 -4.15 -8.10 -14.93
CA LEU A 283 -4.84 -8.27 -13.65
C LEU A 283 -4.68 -9.73 -13.19
N THR A 284 -4.20 -9.97 -11.97
CA THR A 284 -3.98 -11.33 -11.45
C THR A 284 -4.27 -11.42 -9.95
N ASP A 285 -4.61 -12.61 -9.47
CA ASP A 285 -4.90 -12.83 -8.04
C ASP A 285 -3.66 -12.65 -7.16
N SER A 286 -2.51 -13.08 -7.66
CA SER A 286 -1.20 -12.93 -7.03
C SER A 286 -0.10 -12.86 -8.08
N ILE A 287 1.07 -12.40 -7.65
CA ILE A 287 2.21 -12.18 -8.54
C ILE A 287 3.16 -13.37 -8.45
N PRO A 288 3.40 -14.08 -9.57
CA PRO A 288 4.43 -15.13 -9.61
C PRO A 288 5.84 -14.52 -9.53
N ALA A 289 6.83 -15.40 -9.37
CA ALA A 289 8.25 -15.04 -9.27
C ALA A 289 8.74 -14.16 -10.44
N GLU A 290 8.23 -14.44 -11.63
CA GLU A 290 8.53 -13.73 -12.86
C GLU A 290 7.23 -13.46 -13.62
N VAL A 291 7.12 -12.27 -14.18
CA VAL A 291 6.00 -11.86 -15.04
C VAL A 291 6.60 -11.42 -16.38
N PRO A 292 6.02 -11.83 -17.52
CA PRO A 292 6.46 -11.33 -18.82
C PRO A 292 6.21 -9.82 -18.93
N TYR A 293 6.95 -9.13 -19.82
CA TYR A 293 6.73 -7.72 -20.05
C TYR A 293 5.28 -7.41 -20.47
N VAL A 294 4.64 -6.47 -19.78
CA VAL A 294 3.28 -5.95 -20.00
C VAL A 294 3.26 -4.43 -19.74
N ALA A 295 2.21 -3.73 -20.17
CA ALA A 295 2.12 -2.27 -20.05
C ALA A 295 1.84 -1.79 -18.60
N GLY A 296 1.31 -2.67 -17.74
CA GLY A 296 1.05 -2.41 -16.33
C GLY A 296 0.57 -3.66 -15.60
N ILE A 297 0.63 -3.66 -14.27
CA ILE A 297 0.32 -4.82 -13.42
C ILE A 297 -0.61 -4.41 -12.28
N ILE A 298 -1.67 -5.20 -12.08
CA ILE A 298 -2.62 -5.09 -10.97
C ILE A 298 -2.70 -6.46 -10.27
N SER A 299 -2.33 -6.50 -9.00
CA SER A 299 -2.47 -7.68 -8.15
C SER A 299 -3.67 -7.53 -7.21
N LEU A 300 -4.35 -8.63 -6.91
CA LEU A 300 -5.42 -8.70 -5.91
C LEU A 300 -4.96 -9.31 -4.59
N SER A 301 -3.65 -9.57 -4.47
CA SER A 301 -2.97 -9.89 -3.21
C SER A 301 -1.72 -9.01 -3.08
N PRO A 302 -1.28 -8.68 -1.85
CA PRO A 302 -0.04 -7.96 -1.65
C PRO A 302 1.18 -8.69 -2.24
N SER A 303 2.17 -7.90 -2.65
CA SER A 303 3.53 -8.26 -3.04
C SER A 303 4.54 -7.48 -2.18
N THR A 304 5.84 -7.71 -2.37
CA THR A 304 6.89 -6.88 -1.75
C THR A 304 7.39 -5.79 -2.71
N PRO A 305 7.71 -4.57 -2.24
CA PRO A 305 8.26 -3.50 -3.08
C PRO A 305 9.61 -3.85 -3.75
N ASN A 306 10.32 -4.82 -3.19
CA ASN A 306 11.60 -5.29 -3.70
C ASN A 306 11.46 -6.54 -4.58
N ALA A 307 10.23 -6.95 -4.90
CA ALA A 307 10.03 -8.11 -5.74
C ALA A 307 10.73 -7.91 -7.09
N HIS A 308 11.28 -8.96 -7.72
CA HIS A 308 11.87 -8.82 -9.07
C HIS A 308 10.88 -8.17 -10.04
N THR A 309 9.61 -8.56 -9.98
CA THR A 309 8.52 -7.94 -10.74
C THR A 309 8.38 -6.44 -10.46
N ALA A 310 8.57 -5.97 -9.21
CA ALA A 310 8.49 -4.56 -8.85
C ALA A 310 9.69 -3.74 -9.32
N LEU A 311 10.90 -4.29 -9.18
CA LEU A 311 12.14 -3.68 -9.69
C LEU A 311 12.12 -3.59 -11.22
N LEU A 312 11.61 -4.64 -11.87
CA LEU A 312 11.44 -4.71 -13.31
C LEU A 312 10.39 -3.72 -13.79
N ALA A 313 9.24 -3.64 -13.11
CA ALA A 313 8.19 -2.65 -13.40
C ALA A 313 8.71 -1.22 -13.31
N THR A 314 9.52 -0.93 -12.28
CA THR A 314 10.17 0.37 -12.09
C THR A 314 11.17 0.66 -13.20
N SER A 315 11.98 -0.33 -13.59
CA SER A 315 12.95 -0.17 -14.68
C SER A 315 12.26 0.11 -16.03
N PHE A 316 11.07 -0.46 -16.25
CA PHE A 316 10.27 -0.21 -17.44
C PHE A 316 9.34 1.01 -17.34
N GLY A 317 9.28 1.68 -16.18
CA GLY A 317 8.37 2.80 -15.94
C GLY A 317 6.89 2.43 -16.09
N ILE A 318 6.52 1.20 -15.76
CA ILE A 318 5.14 0.70 -15.81
C ILE A 318 4.53 0.67 -14.39
N PRO A 319 3.25 0.99 -14.23
CA PRO A 319 2.58 0.94 -12.94
C PRO A 319 2.42 -0.51 -12.46
N PHE A 320 2.74 -0.75 -11.20
CA PHE A 320 2.45 -2.02 -10.51
C PHE A 320 1.80 -1.75 -9.15
N VAL A 321 0.54 -2.14 -9.01
CA VAL A 321 -0.28 -1.88 -7.82
C VAL A 321 -0.92 -3.15 -7.27
N TYR A 322 -1.18 -3.14 -5.98
CA TYR A 322 -2.17 -4.00 -5.33
C TYR A 322 -3.42 -3.17 -5.03
N ILE A 323 -4.59 -3.68 -5.45
CA ILE A 323 -5.90 -3.10 -5.11
C ILE A 323 -6.43 -3.85 -3.90
N GLY A 324 -6.44 -3.19 -2.75
CA GLY A 324 -6.85 -3.78 -1.47
C GLY A 324 -8.34 -3.69 -1.20
N ASP A 325 -9.03 -2.72 -1.80
CA ASP A 325 -10.48 -2.56 -1.63
C ASP A 325 -11.26 -3.62 -2.44
N PRO A 326 -12.10 -4.46 -1.81
CA PRO A 326 -12.83 -5.51 -2.52
C PRO A 326 -13.79 -4.96 -3.60
N ALA A 327 -14.39 -3.79 -3.39
CA ALA A 327 -15.29 -3.19 -4.38
C ALA A 327 -14.52 -2.70 -5.61
N ALA A 328 -13.34 -2.09 -5.41
CA ALA A 328 -12.43 -1.71 -6.48
C ALA A 328 -11.86 -2.93 -7.22
N ALA A 329 -11.56 -4.03 -6.51
CA ALA A 329 -11.11 -5.29 -7.11
C ALA A 329 -12.19 -5.89 -8.04
N GLU A 330 -13.44 -5.94 -7.59
CA GLU A 330 -14.57 -6.40 -8.42
C GLU A 330 -14.83 -5.45 -9.60
N ALA A 331 -14.71 -4.13 -9.40
CA ALA A 331 -14.80 -3.15 -10.47
C ALA A 331 -13.69 -3.35 -11.52
N ALA A 332 -12.46 -3.66 -11.09
CA ALA A 332 -11.36 -3.99 -12.00
C ALA A 332 -11.64 -5.27 -12.79
N ARG A 333 -12.16 -6.33 -12.14
CA ARG A 333 -12.56 -7.57 -12.85
C ARG A 333 -13.64 -7.31 -13.90
N ALA A 334 -14.59 -6.43 -13.61
CA ALA A 334 -15.66 -6.05 -14.55
C ALA A 334 -15.16 -5.29 -15.80
N LEU A 335 -13.93 -4.77 -15.77
CA LEU A 335 -13.28 -4.11 -16.91
C LEU A 335 -12.43 -5.07 -17.76
N ASP A 336 -12.39 -6.38 -17.45
CA ASP A 336 -11.63 -7.35 -18.23
C ASP A 336 -12.01 -7.31 -19.72
N GLY A 337 -10.98 -7.19 -20.57
CA GLY A 337 -11.09 -7.12 -22.03
C GLY A 337 -11.31 -5.71 -22.59
N LYS A 338 -11.52 -4.68 -21.76
CA LYS A 338 -11.69 -3.28 -22.20
C LYS A 338 -10.36 -2.52 -22.22
N GLU A 339 -10.29 -1.46 -23.01
CA GLU A 339 -9.24 -0.45 -22.88
C GLU A 339 -9.41 0.36 -21.60
N VAL A 340 -8.34 0.44 -20.80
CA VAL A 340 -8.30 1.16 -19.53
C VAL A 340 -7.08 2.05 -19.45
N ALA A 341 -7.16 3.04 -18.56
CA ALA A 341 -6.06 3.88 -18.15
C ALA A 341 -5.75 3.61 -16.68
N LEU A 342 -4.52 3.20 -16.39
CA LEU A 342 -4.03 2.94 -15.04
C LEU A 342 -3.03 4.02 -14.65
N ARG A 343 -3.15 4.56 -13.43
CA ARG A 343 -2.17 5.46 -12.83
C ARG A 343 -1.88 4.99 -11.40
N ALA A 344 -0.60 4.94 -11.05
CA ALA A 344 -0.10 4.60 -9.74
C ALA A 344 0.82 5.74 -9.27
N SER A 345 0.45 6.42 -8.18
CA SER A 345 1.24 7.52 -7.62
C SER A 345 1.32 7.43 -6.10
N LEU A 346 2.31 8.11 -5.54
CA LEU A 346 2.47 8.26 -4.09
C LEU A 346 2.02 9.67 -3.66
N GLU A 347 0.99 9.74 -2.85
CA GLU A 347 0.58 10.95 -2.15
C GLU A 347 1.43 11.11 -0.88
N TRP A 348 1.91 12.34 -0.62
CA TRP A 348 2.85 12.64 0.48
C TRP A 348 4.12 11.78 0.47
N GLY A 349 4.46 11.17 -0.68
CA GLY A 349 5.60 10.28 -0.85
C GLY A 349 5.45 8.89 -0.22
N VAL A 350 4.31 8.57 0.41
CA VAL A 350 4.14 7.32 1.17
C VAL A 350 2.79 6.62 0.99
N VAL A 351 1.71 7.35 0.64
CA VAL A 351 0.38 6.76 0.47
C VAL A 351 0.17 6.42 -1.00
N CYS A 352 -0.02 5.15 -1.32
CA CYS A 352 -0.36 4.78 -2.70
C CYS A 352 -1.75 5.25 -3.09
N ARG A 353 -1.87 5.80 -4.29
CA ARG A 353 -3.13 5.98 -4.99
C ARG A 353 -3.08 5.26 -6.34
N ALA A 354 -3.86 4.19 -6.44
CA ALA A 354 -4.14 3.54 -7.71
C ALA A 354 -5.43 4.12 -8.31
N ALA A 355 -5.38 4.56 -9.55
CA ALA A 355 -6.54 4.97 -10.31
C ALA A 355 -6.67 4.10 -11.57
N LEU A 356 -7.77 3.35 -11.65
CA LEU A 356 -8.14 2.56 -12.82
C LEU A 356 -9.40 3.19 -13.45
N LEU A 357 -9.26 3.65 -14.70
CA LEU A 357 -10.31 4.36 -15.43
C LEU A 357 -10.68 3.58 -16.69
N ASP A 358 -11.98 3.40 -16.96
CA ASP A 358 -12.46 2.89 -18.25
C ASP A 358 -12.11 3.93 -19.33
N ALA A 359 -11.33 3.52 -20.33
CA ALA A 359 -10.87 4.36 -21.43
C ALA A 359 -11.46 3.93 -22.79
N GLU A 360 -12.31 2.90 -22.81
CA GLU A 360 -12.88 2.30 -24.03
C GLU A 360 -13.67 3.34 -24.83
N GLY A 361 -13.18 3.66 -26.02
CA GLY A 361 -13.79 4.66 -26.91
C GLY A 361 -13.69 6.12 -26.42
N LYS A 362 -12.91 6.39 -25.35
CA LYS A 362 -12.76 7.72 -24.75
C LYS A 362 -11.46 8.44 -25.11
N ILE A 363 -10.52 7.77 -25.77
CA ILE A 363 -9.25 8.35 -26.23
C ILE A 363 -9.26 8.34 -27.76
N ALA A 364 -9.09 9.52 -28.36
CA ALA A 364 -9.01 9.59 -29.82
C ALA A 364 -7.75 8.88 -30.32
N PRO A 365 -7.75 8.22 -31.51
CA PRO A 365 -6.60 7.46 -31.99
C PRO A 365 -5.29 8.26 -32.05
N ALA A 366 -5.35 9.54 -32.43
CA ALA A 366 -4.16 10.41 -32.48
C ALA A 366 -3.62 10.76 -31.08
N ASP A 367 -4.52 11.00 -30.12
CA ASP A 367 -4.12 11.26 -28.73
C ASP A 367 -3.57 10.00 -28.07
N ARG A 368 -4.13 8.82 -28.41
CA ARG A 368 -3.61 7.52 -27.98
C ARG A 368 -2.19 7.30 -28.48
N GLU A 369 -1.92 7.61 -29.75
CA GLU A 369 -0.57 7.55 -30.32
C GLU A 369 0.39 8.51 -29.60
N ALA A 370 -0.04 9.76 -29.37
CA ALA A 370 0.76 10.74 -28.64
C ALA A 370 1.04 10.32 -27.18
N LEU A 371 0.08 9.72 -26.49
CA LEU A 371 0.30 9.13 -25.16
C LEU A 371 1.32 7.98 -25.24
N LEU A 372 1.16 7.04 -26.17
CA LEU A 372 2.12 5.94 -26.31
C LEU A 372 3.53 6.41 -26.69
N ASP A 373 3.66 7.53 -27.41
CA ASP A 373 4.95 8.16 -27.67
C ASP A 373 5.63 8.68 -26.38
N LEU A 374 4.86 9.14 -25.39
CA LEU A 374 5.39 9.50 -24.05
C LEU A 374 5.87 8.27 -23.24
N LYS A 375 5.51 7.06 -23.66
CA LYS A 375 5.97 5.80 -23.07
C LYS A 375 7.21 5.22 -23.72
N LYS A 376 7.64 5.76 -24.86
CA LYS A 376 8.91 5.34 -25.46
C LYS A 376 10.03 5.71 -24.48
N PRO A 377 10.85 4.73 -24.06
CA PRO A 377 11.90 5.03 -23.12
C PRO A 377 12.90 6.02 -23.72
N GLY A 378 13.51 6.82 -22.86
CA GLY A 378 14.64 7.66 -23.22
C GLY A 378 15.90 6.85 -23.53
N ASP A 379 16.94 7.55 -23.96
CA ASP A 379 18.27 6.97 -24.14
C ASP A 379 18.82 6.46 -22.80
N LEU A 380 19.33 5.23 -22.80
CA LEU A 380 20.00 4.62 -21.65
C LEU A 380 21.35 5.27 -21.34
N GLY A 381 21.91 6.03 -22.28
CA GLY A 381 23.22 6.65 -22.12
C GLY A 381 24.36 5.63 -21.97
N ILE A 382 24.17 4.43 -22.55
CA ILE A 382 25.15 3.34 -22.46
C ILE A 382 26.51 3.81 -22.99
N GLN A 383 27.56 3.39 -22.29
CA GLN A 383 28.92 3.54 -22.80
C GLN A 383 29.27 2.26 -23.56
N PRO A 384 29.57 2.35 -24.88
CA PRO A 384 29.93 1.16 -25.66
C PRO A 384 31.10 0.42 -25.04
N LYS A 385 31.04 -0.92 -25.06
CA LYS A 385 32.12 -1.77 -24.57
C LYS A 385 33.44 -1.47 -25.28
N GLN A 386 34.53 -1.59 -24.54
CA GLN A 386 35.89 -1.34 -25.03
C GLN A 386 36.78 -2.54 -24.71
N PRO A 387 37.72 -2.89 -25.61
CA PRO A 387 38.66 -3.96 -25.33
C PRO A 387 39.60 -3.56 -24.19
N LEU A 388 39.76 -4.46 -23.22
CA LEU A 388 40.75 -4.32 -22.15
C LEU A 388 42.12 -4.86 -22.60
N GLY A 389 42.12 -5.87 -23.47
CA GLY A 389 43.32 -6.63 -23.83
C GLY A 389 43.71 -7.70 -22.80
N ALA A 390 42.81 -8.04 -21.88
CA ALA A 390 42.95 -9.13 -20.91
C ALA A 390 41.58 -9.75 -20.63
N TYR A 391 41.53 -11.04 -20.25
CA TYR A 391 40.27 -11.74 -19.97
C TYR A 391 39.74 -11.58 -18.55
N HIS A 392 40.54 -11.05 -17.62
CA HIS A 392 40.13 -10.86 -16.22
C HIS A 392 40.89 -9.73 -15.52
N GLY A 393 40.34 -9.23 -14.41
CA GLY A 393 40.91 -8.22 -13.52
C GLY A 393 40.45 -8.37 -12.07
N SER A 394 41.20 -7.83 -11.11
CA SER A 394 40.84 -7.83 -9.68
C SER A 394 39.84 -6.72 -9.39
N THR A 395 38.79 -6.97 -8.60
CA THR A 395 37.84 -5.92 -8.22
C THR A 395 38.45 -4.86 -7.30
N GLU A 396 39.58 -5.14 -6.66
CA GLU A 396 40.34 -4.15 -5.86
C GLU A 396 40.89 -2.99 -6.72
N ASP A 397 41.02 -3.21 -8.03
CA ASP A 397 41.59 -2.24 -8.96
C ASP A 397 40.51 -1.60 -9.87
N LEU A 398 39.23 -1.93 -9.67
CA LEU A 398 38.12 -1.46 -10.50
C LEU A 398 37.39 -0.27 -9.88
N GLY A 399 36.84 0.58 -10.74
CA GLY A 399 35.85 1.58 -10.38
C GLY A 399 34.86 1.85 -11.52
N PRO A 400 34.01 2.89 -11.40
CA PRO A 400 32.97 3.18 -12.40
C PRO A 400 33.47 3.38 -13.84
N ALA A 401 34.74 3.77 -14.03
CA ALA A 401 35.33 3.89 -15.36
C ALA A 401 35.48 2.55 -16.08
N ASP A 402 35.54 1.44 -15.33
CA ASP A 402 35.76 0.09 -15.86
C ASP A 402 34.47 -0.62 -16.30
N ILE A 403 33.31 0.03 -16.21
CA ILE A 403 32.02 -0.48 -16.72
C ILE A 403 32.14 -0.87 -18.19
N VAL A 404 32.91 -0.11 -18.98
CA VAL A 404 33.13 -0.38 -20.41
C VAL A 404 33.91 -1.66 -20.68
N HIS A 405 34.55 -2.26 -19.67
CA HIS A 405 35.36 -3.47 -19.79
C HIS A 405 34.75 -4.69 -19.09
N PHE A 406 34.04 -4.48 -17.98
CA PHE A 406 33.55 -5.55 -17.09
C PHE A 406 32.06 -5.47 -16.76
N GLY A 407 31.36 -4.41 -17.16
CA GLY A 407 29.96 -4.14 -16.83
C GLY A 407 29.73 -3.55 -15.44
N GLY A 408 28.47 -3.20 -15.17
CA GLY A 408 28.02 -2.42 -14.01
C GLY A 408 28.29 -3.10 -12.67
N LYS A 409 27.87 -4.36 -12.50
CA LYS A 409 28.05 -5.10 -11.24
C LYS A 409 29.51 -5.21 -10.83
N ALA A 410 30.38 -5.61 -11.76
CA ALA A 410 31.81 -5.80 -11.47
C ALA A 410 32.51 -4.48 -11.13
N ALA A 411 32.24 -3.42 -11.90
CA ALA A 411 32.81 -2.09 -11.66
C ALA A 411 32.32 -1.49 -10.33
N ASN A 412 31.01 -1.55 -10.05
CA ASN A 412 30.44 -1.06 -8.79
C ASN A 412 30.85 -1.89 -7.58
N TYR A 413 31.19 -3.18 -7.77
CA TYR A 413 31.76 -3.99 -6.69
C TYR A 413 33.13 -3.45 -6.25
N GLY A 414 33.92 -2.86 -7.15
CA GLY A 414 35.16 -2.16 -6.78
C GLY A 414 34.94 -1.00 -5.80
N LEU A 415 33.82 -0.27 -5.95
CA LEU A 415 33.43 0.77 -4.98
C LEU A 415 33.18 0.17 -3.57
N LEU A 416 32.60 -1.03 -3.48
CA LEU A 416 32.40 -1.72 -2.20
C LEU A 416 33.74 -2.15 -1.59
N ARG A 417 34.63 -2.73 -2.41
CA ARG A 417 35.97 -3.13 -1.99
C ARG A 417 36.76 -1.94 -1.43
N ASP A 418 36.69 -0.80 -2.11
CA ASP A 418 37.32 0.45 -1.67
C ASP A 418 36.75 0.96 -0.33
N ALA A 419 35.42 0.91 -0.16
CA ALA A 419 34.74 1.55 0.96
C ALA A 419 34.70 0.70 2.23
N ILE A 420 34.48 -0.61 2.08
CA ILE A 420 34.22 -1.57 3.16
C ILE A 420 34.89 -2.93 2.87
N PRO A 421 36.22 -2.99 2.78
CA PRO A 421 36.94 -4.21 2.38
C PRO A 421 36.78 -5.39 3.36
N GLU A 422 36.43 -5.13 4.61
CA GLU A 422 36.15 -6.16 5.62
C GLU A 422 34.69 -6.62 5.65
N SER A 423 33.79 -5.95 4.91
CA SER A 423 32.36 -6.28 4.83
C SER A 423 31.91 -6.48 3.37
N SER A 424 32.85 -6.81 2.50
CA SER A 424 32.64 -7.26 1.12
C SER A 424 33.64 -8.40 0.85
N ASP A 425 33.28 -9.38 0.03
CA ASP A 425 34.16 -10.52 -0.25
C ASP A 425 35.21 -10.15 -1.30
N VAL A 426 36.36 -10.84 -1.29
CA VAL A 426 37.31 -10.76 -2.39
C VAL A 426 36.67 -11.31 -3.66
N ALA A 427 36.77 -10.54 -4.75
CA ALA A 427 36.17 -10.88 -6.03
C ALA A 427 37.11 -10.59 -7.22
N VAL A 428 36.79 -11.22 -8.35
CA VAL A 428 37.48 -11.07 -9.63
C VAL A 428 36.43 -10.82 -10.71
N ALA A 429 36.78 -10.07 -11.76
CA ALA A 429 35.91 -9.82 -12.89
C ALA A 429 36.46 -10.47 -14.16
N LEU A 430 35.62 -11.16 -14.93
CA LEU A 430 35.91 -11.58 -16.31
C LEU A 430 35.42 -10.50 -17.28
N SER A 431 36.26 -10.12 -18.24
CA SER A 431 36.04 -8.97 -19.12
C SER A 431 35.18 -9.29 -20.35
N PHE A 432 34.77 -8.25 -21.08
CA PHE A 432 34.12 -8.37 -22.37
C PHE A 432 35.01 -8.96 -23.46
N ASP A 433 36.35 -8.91 -23.34
CA ASP A 433 37.25 -9.59 -24.29
C ASP A 433 37.02 -11.12 -24.28
N LEU A 434 36.77 -11.71 -23.10
CA LEU A 434 36.46 -13.15 -23.00
C LEU A 434 35.11 -13.48 -23.64
N TRP A 435 34.12 -12.61 -23.44
CA TRP A 435 32.80 -12.71 -24.05
C TRP A 435 32.87 -12.62 -25.57
N ASP A 436 33.62 -11.66 -26.10
CA ASP A 436 33.71 -11.44 -27.54
C ASP A 436 34.41 -12.60 -28.25
N ASP A 437 35.54 -13.07 -27.72
CA ASP A 437 36.24 -14.23 -28.26
C ASP A 437 35.42 -15.52 -28.11
N PHE A 438 34.57 -15.61 -27.09
CA PHE A 438 33.61 -16.72 -26.96
C PHE A 438 32.53 -16.65 -28.04
N LEU A 439 31.96 -15.49 -28.34
CA LEU A 439 30.98 -15.34 -29.44
C LEU A 439 31.60 -15.53 -30.83
N ASP A 440 32.88 -15.23 -30.99
CA ASP A 440 33.60 -15.36 -32.26
C ASP A 440 34.11 -16.79 -32.54
N GLN A 441 33.84 -17.74 -31.63
CA GLN A 441 34.16 -19.14 -31.84
C GLN A 441 33.44 -19.71 -33.07
N ALA A 442 34.15 -20.54 -33.83
CA ALA A 442 33.59 -21.24 -34.99
C ALA A 442 32.64 -22.36 -34.53
N MET A 443 31.40 -22.32 -35.01
CA MET A 443 30.38 -23.32 -34.71
C MET A 443 30.33 -24.42 -35.78
N PRO A 444 29.74 -25.59 -35.47
CA PRO A 444 29.49 -26.63 -36.48
C PRO A 444 28.66 -26.06 -37.64
N GLY A 445 29.29 -25.92 -38.82
CA GLY A 445 28.70 -25.27 -39.99
C GLY A 445 29.60 -24.18 -40.61
N GLY A 446 30.59 -23.68 -39.86
CA GLY A 446 31.61 -22.75 -40.36
C GLY A 446 31.33 -21.26 -40.12
N SER A 447 30.14 -20.90 -39.64
CA SER A 447 29.78 -19.59 -39.08
C SER A 447 30.35 -19.41 -37.68
N THR A 448 30.51 -18.17 -37.22
CA THR A 448 30.72 -17.87 -35.80
C THR A 448 29.39 -17.93 -35.04
N LEU A 449 29.44 -18.15 -33.73
CA LEU A 449 28.25 -18.09 -32.87
C LEU A 449 27.57 -16.72 -32.97
N ARG A 450 28.35 -15.63 -32.99
CA ARG A 450 27.86 -14.26 -33.19
C ARG A 450 27.03 -14.13 -34.47
N ALA A 451 27.52 -14.66 -35.58
CA ALA A 451 26.84 -14.57 -36.88
C ALA A 451 25.51 -15.37 -36.88
N GLU A 452 25.49 -16.57 -36.26
CA GLU A 452 24.27 -17.37 -36.12
C GLU A 452 23.20 -16.66 -35.29
N ILE A 453 23.61 -15.96 -34.22
CA ILE A 453 22.70 -15.18 -33.36
C ILE A 453 22.16 -13.96 -34.13
N ALA A 454 23.02 -13.20 -34.79
CA ALA A 454 22.62 -12.01 -35.56
C ALA A 454 21.64 -12.36 -36.70
N GLU A 455 21.84 -13.49 -37.39
CA GLU A 455 20.93 -13.96 -38.43
C GLU A 455 19.52 -14.25 -37.89
N ARG A 456 19.43 -14.83 -36.68
CA ARG A 456 18.15 -15.17 -36.05
C ARG A 456 17.44 -13.96 -35.46
N LEU A 457 18.17 -13.07 -34.81
CA LEU A 457 17.58 -11.99 -34.01
C LEU A 457 17.46 -10.64 -34.75
N GLY A 458 18.27 -10.41 -35.79
CA GLY A 458 18.35 -9.10 -36.46
C GLY A 458 17.08 -8.65 -37.22
N GLY A 459 16.08 -9.52 -37.36
CA GLY A 459 14.80 -9.22 -38.00
C GLY A 459 13.69 -8.71 -37.07
N TYR A 460 13.89 -8.77 -35.75
CA TYR A 460 12.87 -8.37 -34.78
C TYR A 460 12.83 -6.86 -34.58
N THR A 461 11.62 -6.31 -34.45
CA THR A 461 11.35 -4.90 -34.09
C THR A 461 10.34 -4.86 -32.96
N TYR A 462 10.37 -3.82 -32.13
CA TYR A 462 9.40 -3.67 -31.05
C TYR A 462 8.04 -3.13 -31.54
N PRO A 463 6.90 -3.70 -31.11
CA PRO A 463 6.76 -4.96 -30.37
C PRO A 463 6.93 -6.18 -31.32
N PRO A 464 7.62 -7.25 -30.89
CA PRO A 464 7.88 -8.42 -31.74
C PRO A 464 6.73 -9.44 -31.71
N ASP A 465 6.78 -10.41 -32.64
CA ASP A 465 6.02 -11.66 -32.53
C ASP A 465 6.61 -12.50 -31.37
N MET A 466 5.95 -12.42 -30.20
CA MET A 466 6.44 -13.03 -28.96
C MET A 466 6.61 -14.56 -29.06
N PRO A 467 5.65 -15.34 -29.58
CA PRO A 467 5.84 -16.77 -29.80
C PRO A 467 7.09 -17.11 -30.64
N ALA A 468 7.29 -16.40 -31.75
CA ALA A 468 8.45 -16.61 -32.61
C ALA A 468 9.76 -16.26 -31.89
N LEU A 469 9.79 -15.09 -31.23
CA LEU A 469 10.95 -14.61 -30.50
C LEU A 469 11.36 -15.56 -29.36
N LYS A 470 10.41 -16.04 -28.55
CA LYS A 470 10.68 -16.99 -27.47
C LYS A 470 11.33 -18.28 -28.00
N ALA A 471 10.83 -18.81 -29.11
CA ALA A 471 11.38 -20.02 -29.71
C ALA A 471 12.83 -19.83 -30.19
N ASP A 472 13.13 -18.68 -30.82
CA ASP A 472 14.49 -18.36 -31.28
C ASP A 472 15.45 -18.13 -30.11
N LEU A 473 15.04 -17.39 -29.08
CA LEU A 473 15.86 -17.16 -27.89
C LEU A 473 16.12 -18.46 -27.12
N ALA A 474 15.13 -19.33 -26.98
CA ALA A 474 15.32 -20.65 -26.38
C ALA A 474 16.34 -21.50 -27.16
N ALA A 475 16.28 -21.48 -28.49
CA ALA A 475 17.24 -22.18 -29.34
C ALA A 475 18.66 -21.61 -29.20
N ILE A 476 18.82 -20.29 -29.04
CA ILE A 476 20.10 -19.63 -28.81
C ILE A 476 20.68 -20.00 -27.44
N ARG A 477 19.87 -19.98 -26.37
CA ARG A 477 20.30 -20.41 -25.03
C ARG A 477 20.75 -21.87 -25.04
N ASP A 478 20.02 -22.74 -25.72
CA ASP A 478 20.40 -24.13 -25.92
C ASP A 478 21.72 -24.28 -26.69
N ARG A 479 21.89 -23.51 -27.76
CA ARG A 479 23.13 -23.46 -28.56
C ARG A 479 24.33 -23.08 -27.69
N ILE A 480 24.20 -22.02 -26.90
CA ILE A 480 25.25 -21.54 -26.00
C ILE A 480 25.59 -22.59 -24.95
N THR A 481 24.58 -23.23 -24.33
CA THR A 481 24.83 -24.13 -23.20
C THR A 481 25.30 -25.53 -23.59
N LYS A 482 24.89 -26.03 -24.77
CA LYS A 482 25.14 -27.42 -25.19
C LYS A 482 26.29 -27.57 -26.19
N ASP A 483 26.45 -26.62 -27.11
CA ASP A 483 27.32 -26.81 -28.28
C ASP A 483 28.62 -26.00 -28.25
N THR A 484 28.75 -25.04 -27.32
CA THR A 484 29.95 -24.18 -27.22
C THR A 484 31.00 -24.76 -26.28
N ALA A 485 32.27 -24.36 -26.49
CA ALA A 485 33.37 -24.71 -25.62
C ALA A 485 34.39 -23.57 -25.50
N PHE A 486 34.94 -23.38 -24.30
CA PHE A 486 36.11 -22.51 -24.12
C PHE A 486 37.36 -23.17 -24.72
N SER A 487 38.12 -22.38 -25.48
CA SER A 487 39.43 -22.78 -26.00
C SER A 487 40.42 -23.07 -24.86
N ALA A 488 41.49 -23.80 -25.15
CA ALA A 488 42.52 -24.11 -24.15
C ALA A 488 43.12 -22.84 -23.49
N GLY A 489 43.30 -21.77 -24.28
CA GLY A 489 43.80 -20.49 -23.77
C GLY A 489 42.79 -19.78 -22.85
N GLN A 490 41.50 -19.77 -23.23
CA GLN A 490 40.44 -19.22 -22.39
C GLN A 490 40.30 -20.01 -21.08
N ARG A 491 40.34 -21.35 -21.13
CA ARG A 491 40.29 -22.19 -19.93
C ARG A 491 41.42 -21.88 -18.95
N GLN A 492 42.66 -21.80 -19.45
CA GLN A 492 43.81 -21.44 -18.64
C GLN A 492 43.67 -20.06 -18.01
N ALA A 493 43.16 -19.08 -18.75
CA ALA A 493 42.95 -17.72 -18.23
C ALA A 493 41.85 -17.66 -17.16
N ILE A 494 40.74 -18.39 -17.35
CA ILE A 494 39.67 -18.49 -16.36
C ILE A 494 40.20 -19.15 -15.08
N GLU A 495 40.93 -20.27 -15.20
CA GLU A 495 41.52 -20.96 -14.05
C GLU A 495 42.54 -20.08 -13.31
N ALA A 496 43.35 -19.31 -14.04
CA ALA A 496 44.28 -18.34 -13.45
C ALA A 496 43.54 -17.21 -12.71
N ALA A 497 42.43 -16.73 -13.27
CA ALA A 497 41.61 -15.70 -12.65
C ALA A 497 41.06 -16.15 -11.27
N ILE A 498 40.76 -17.44 -11.11
CA ILE A 498 40.17 -18.00 -9.89
C ILE A 498 41.16 -18.83 -9.05
N GLU A 499 42.47 -18.73 -9.29
CA GLU A 499 43.49 -19.52 -8.58
C GLU A 499 43.45 -19.33 -7.06
N GLY A 500 43.06 -18.13 -6.59
CA GLY A 500 42.92 -17.81 -5.16
C GLY A 500 41.67 -18.40 -4.49
N PHE A 501 40.73 -18.97 -5.24
CA PHE A 501 39.49 -19.53 -4.71
C PHE A 501 39.69 -21.00 -4.31
N SER A 502 39.05 -21.42 -3.22
CA SER A 502 39.08 -22.83 -2.82
C SER A 502 38.40 -23.72 -3.87
N PRO A 503 39.05 -24.79 -4.36
CA PRO A 503 38.49 -25.62 -5.43
C PRO A 503 37.26 -26.42 -5.00
N THR A 504 37.10 -26.68 -3.69
CA THR A 504 36.01 -27.47 -3.11
C THR A 504 34.89 -26.61 -2.51
N ARG A 505 34.91 -25.30 -2.72
CA ARG A 505 33.84 -24.39 -2.31
C ARG A 505 33.15 -23.85 -3.56
N LYS A 506 31.82 -23.74 -3.51
CA LYS A 506 31.03 -23.13 -4.60
C LYS A 506 31.52 -21.71 -4.91
N ILE A 507 31.82 -21.44 -6.17
CA ILE A 507 32.19 -20.13 -6.70
C ILE A 507 30.97 -19.57 -7.45
N ARG A 508 30.51 -18.38 -7.09
CA ARG A 508 29.40 -17.68 -7.74
C ARG A 508 29.90 -16.85 -8.91
N PHE A 509 29.27 -17.02 -10.07
CA PHE A 509 29.47 -16.25 -11.29
C PHE A 509 28.21 -15.41 -11.53
N ARG A 510 28.31 -14.11 -11.33
CA ARG A 510 27.22 -13.14 -11.51
C ARG A 510 27.38 -12.42 -12.85
N SER A 511 26.29 -12.31 -13.60
CA SER A 511 26.22 -11.49 -14.81
C SER A 511 26.62 -10.03 -14.52
N SER A 512 27.40 -9.43 -15.41
CA SER A 512 27.81 -8.03 -15.32
C SER A 512 27.84 -7.39 -16.71
N THR A 513 26.76 -6.73 -17.12
CA THR A 513 26.67 -6.04 -18.44
C THR A 513 26.87 -4.53 -18.32
N ASN A 514 27.25 -3.84 -19.41
CA ASN A 514 27.34 -2.37 -19.46
C ASN A 514 25.98 -1.68 -19.69
N VAL A 515 24.89 -2.44 -19.78
CA VAL A 515 23.51 -1.94 -19.89
C VAL A 515 22.80 -1.89 -18.54
N GLU A 516 23.30 -2.58 -17.53
CA GLU A 516 22.66 -2.70 -16.20
C GLU A 516 23.36 -1.83 -15.15
N ASP A 517 22.75 -1.75 -13.95
CA ASP A 517 23.28 -1.00 -12.80
C ASP A 517 23.66 0.46 -13.13
N SER A 518 22.92 1.06 -14.06
CA SER A 518 22.92 2.50 -14.32
C SER A 518 21.77 3.16 -13.57
N ALA A 519 21.83 4.48 -13.38
CA ALA A 519 20.73 5.21 -12.77
C ALA A 519 19.41 4.98 -13.54
N VAL A 520 19.45 4.99 -14.87
CA VAL A 520 18.24 4.94 -15.73
C VAL A 520 17.74 3.52 -16.00
N PHE A 521 18.57 2.50 -15.77
CA PHE A 521 18.21 1.11 -15.98
C PHE A 521 19.02 0.17 -15.07
N THR A 522 18.32 -0.50 -14.17
CA THR A 522 18.95 -1.39 -13.18
C THR A 522 19.29 -2.76 -13.75
N GLY A 523 18.51 -3.26 -14.71
CA GLY A 523 18.63 -4.63 -15.23
C GLY A 523 18.35 -5.74 -14.21
N ALA A 524 17.79 -5.41 -13.04
CA ALA A 524 17.48 -6.39 -12.00
C ALA A 524 16.47 -7.44 -12.51
N GLY A 525 16.77 -8.72 -12.25
CA GLY A 525 15.92 -9.83 -12.67
C GLY A 525 15.99 -10.20 -14.17
N LEU A 526 16.85 -9.55 -14.97
CA LEU A 526 16.98 -9.88 -16.40
C LEU A 526 17.96 -11.02 -16.70
N TYR A 527 19.03 -11.10 -15.91
CA TYR A 527 20.16 -12.00 -16.14
C TYR A 527 20.37 -12.93 -14.95
N ASP A 528 20.88 -14.13 -15.22
CA ASP A 528 21.02 -15.17 -14.22
C ASP A 528 22.44 -15.23 -13.65
N SER A 529 22.53 -15.63 -12.39
CA SER A 529 23.80 -15.96 -11.73
C SER A 529 23.87 -17.46 -11.43
N TYR A 530 25.02 -18.08 -11.65
CA TYR A 530 25.21 -19.51 -11.43
C TYR A 530 26.41 -19.79 -10.54
N SER A 531 26.34 -20.85 -9.74
CA SER A 531 27.50 -21.35 -8.99
C SER A 531 28.16 -22.50 -9.73
N GLY A 532 29.49 -22.55 -9.67
CA GLY A 532 30.33 -23.61 -10.21
C GLY A 532 31.31 -24.18 -9.18
N CYS A 533 31.77 -25.41 -9.42
CA CYS A 533 32.75 -26.13 -8.62
C CYS A 533 34.02 -26.35 -9.44
N LEU A 534 35.15 -25.80 -8.98
CA LEU A 534 36.42 -25.93 -9.69
C LEU A 534 37.04 -27.33 -9.51
N ALA A 535 36.70 -28.04 -8.43
CA ALA A 535 37.16 -29.41 -8.24
C ALA A 535 36.58 -30.36 -9.30
N ASP A 536 35.32 -30.18 -9.70
CA ASP A 536 34.67 -30.99 -10.74
C ASP A 536 35.43 -30.88 -12.08
N ASP A 537 35.87 -29.68 -12.50
CA ASP A 537 36.63 -29.55 -13.75
C ASP A 537 38.09 -30.07 -13.66
N LYS A 538 38.56 -30.43 -12.46
CA LYS A 538 39.95 -30.84 -12.20
C LYS A 538 40.09 -32.33 -11.85
N ASP A 539 38.99 -33.04 -11.65
CA ASP A 539 39.04 -34.44 -11.32
C ASP A 539 39.23 -35.32 -12.57
N ALA A 540 39.04 -36.63 -12.41
CA ALA A 540 39.41 -37.61 -13.44
C ALA A 540 38.22 -38.02 -14.34
N ASP A 541 37.02 -37.51 -14.08
CA ASP A 541 35.83 -37.87 -14.84
C ASP A 541 34.95 -36.66 -15.18
N GLU A 542 33.75 -36.95 -15.69
CA GLU A 542 32.74 -35.94 -16.01
C GLU A 542 31.38 -36.37 -15.37
N ALA A 543 31.43 -37.26 -14.37
CA ALA A 543 30.29 -37.92 -13.76
C ALA A 543 30.09 -37.43 -12.32
N GLY A 544 28.86 -37.01 -12.01
CA GLY A 544 28.56 -36.54 -10.66
C GLY A 544 28.57 -37.63 -9.57
N PRO A 545 28.34 -37.24 -8.31
CA PRO A 545 27.81 -35.94 -7.88
C PRO A 545 28.87 -34.84 -7.82
N SER A 546 28.42 -33.57 -7.81
CA SER A 546 29.34 -32.44 -7.67
C SER A 546 30.13 -32.50 -6.35
N LEU A 547 31.44 -32.23 -6.40
CA LEU A 547 32.34 -32.24 -5.25
C LEU A 547 32.09 -31.07 -4.29
N CYS A 548 31.49 -29.98 -4.78
CA CYS A 548 31.09 -28.84 -3.97
C CYS A 548 29.62 -28.91 -3.54
N ASP A 549 28.85 -29.87 -4.06
CA ASP A 549 27.44 -30.10 -3.72
C ASP A 549 27.05 -31.57 -3.92
N PRO A 550 27.26 -32.43 -2.89
CA PRO A 550 26.98 -33.86 -3.02
C PRO A 550 25.51 -34.20 -3.30
N GLY A 551 24.57 -33.25 -3.10
CA GLY A 551 23.15 -33.42 -3.43
C GLY A 551 22.86 -33.31 -4.93
N GLU A 552 23.78 -32.74 -5.70
CA GLU A 552 23.64 -32.57 -7.14
C GLU A 552 24.23 -33.77 -7.88
N ALA A 553 23.35 -34.55 -8.53
CA ALA A 553 23.73 -35.83 -9.17
C ALA A 553 24.71 -35.70 -10.35
N ASN A 554 24.85 -34.51 -10.92
CA ASN A 554 25.76 -34.22 -12.03
C ASN A 554 26.79 -33.19 -11.57
N GLU A 555 28.00 -33.26 -12.14
CA GLU A 555 29.02 -32.22 -11.97
C GLU A 555 28.51 -30.83 -12.34
N ARG A 556 29.04 -29.84 -11.62
CA ARG A 556 28.67 -28.43 -11.71
C ARG A 556 29.92 -27.58 -11.94
N GLY A 557 30.76 -27.95 -12.91
CA GLY A 557 31.99 -27.22 -13.27
C GLY A 557 31.81 -25.70 -13.54
N VAL A 558 32.87 -24.93 -13.37
CA VAL A 558 32.94 -23.48 -13.59
C VAL A 558 32.69 -23.10 -15.05
N PHE A 559 33.18 -23.89 -16.01
CA PHE A 559 32.94 -23.61 -17.44
C PHE A 559 31.46 -23.78 -17.82
N ARG A 560 30.76 -24.71 -17.17
CA ARG A 560 29.31 -24.83 -17.30
C ARG A 560 28.62 -23.59 -16.72
N ALA A 561 29.02 -23.14 -15.54
CA ALA A 561 28.43 -21.95 -14.91
C ALA A 561 28.57 -20.71 -15.80
N ILE A 562 29.76 -20.43 -16.34
CA ILE A 562 30.00 -19.27 -17.22
C ILE A 562 29.16 -19.35 -18.50
N ARG A 563 29.05 -20.51 -19.16
CA ARG A 563 28.18 -20.69 -20.34
C ARG A 563 26.72 -20.36 -20.03
N LYS A 564 26.23 -20.75 -18.85
CA LYS A 564 24.85 -20.41 -18.44
C LYS A 564 24.68 -18.92 -18.16
N VAL A 565 25.66 -18.25 -17.56
CA VAL A 565 25.65 -16.78 -17.41
C VAL A 565 25.61 -16.10 -18.79
N TYR A 566 26.44 -16.55 -19.73
CA TYR A 566 26.45 -16.06 -21.11
C TYR A 566 25.13 -16.30 -21.85
N ALA A 567 24.50 -17.46 -21.65
CA ALA A 567 23.19 -17.75 -22.21
C ALA A 567 22.10 -16.79 -21.66
N SER A 568 22.21 -16.39 -20.38
CA SER A 568 21.22 -15.50 -19.76
C SER A 568 21.18 -14.10 -20.38
N PHE A 569 22.22 -13.68 -21.12
CA PHE A 569 22.18 -12.47 -21.94
C PHE A 569 20.98 -12.48 -22.90
N TYR A 570 20.60 -13.66 -23.38
CA TYR A 570 19.47 -13.91 -24.28
C TYR A 570 18.22 -14.43 -23.55
N ASN A 571 18.05 -14.14 -22.26
CA ASN A 571 16.77 -14.35 -21.57
C ASN A 571 15.67 -13.49 -22.21
N ASP A 572 14.42 -13.94 -22.15
CA ASP A 572 13.31 -13.35 -22.90
C ASP A 572 13.11 -11.86 -22.53
N ASN A 573 12.99 -11.55 -21.24
CA ASN A 573 12.88 -10.16 -20.76
C ASN A 573 14.17 -9.35 -21.00
N ALA A 574 15.35 -9.98 -20.98
CA ALA A 574 16.63 -9.29 -21.20
C ALA A 574 16.78 -8.82 -22.65
N PHE A 575 16.41 -9.67 -23.61
CA PHE A 575 16.40 -9.29 -25.02
C PHE A 575 15.29 -8.28 -25.33
N LEU A 576 14.08 -8.47 -24.78
CA LEU A 576 12.98 -7.52 -24.96
C LEU A 576 13.31 -6.13 -24.46
N ALA A 577 13.96 -6.02 -23.31
CA ALA A 577 14.43 -4.73 -22.81
C ALA A 577 15.40 -4.08 -23.81
N ARG A 578 16.42 -4.81 -24.28
CA ARG A 578 17.38 -4.27 -25.27
C ARG A 578 16.68 -3.86 -26.57
N LEU A 579 15.70 -4.63 -27.04
CA LEU A 579 14.90 -4.31 -28.22
C LEU A 579 14.03 -3.06 -28.02
N LEU A 580 13.41 -2.92 -26.85
CA LEU A 580 12.56 -1.77 -26.48
C LEU A 580 13.37 -0.46 -26.43
N TYR A 581 14.57 -0.50 -25.87
CA TYR A 581 15.47 0.66 -25.78
C TYR A 581 16.33 0.87 -27.04
N GLY A 582 16.19 0.02 -28.07
CA GLY A 582 16.96 0.12 -29.31
C GLY A 582 18.47 -0.05 -29.11
N VAL A 583 18.87 -0.86 -28.14
CA VAL A 583 20.28 -1.13 -27.81
C VAL A 583 20.94 -1.92 -28.93
N ASP A 584 22.07 -1.43 -29.44
CA ASP A 584 22.92 -2.17 -30.38
C ASP A 584 23.70 -3.26 -29.63
N GLU A 585 23.49 -4.53 -29.98
CA GLU A 585 24.18 -5.67 -29.36
C GLU A 585 25.70 -5.63 -29.56
N ASP A 586 26.20 -4.96 -30.61
CA ASP A 586 27.64 -4.84 -30.86
C ASP A 586 28.32 -3.86 -29.89
N GLU A 587 27.57 -2.98 -29.23
CA GLU A 587 28.07 -2.01 -28.24
C GLU A 587 28.02 -2.55 -26.80
N VAL A 588 27.49 -3.75 -26.59
CA VAL A 588 27.25 -4.29 -25.25
C VAL A 588 27.85 -5.68 -25.06
N GLY A 589 28.13 -6.03 -23.81
CA GLY A 589 28.78 -7.29 -23.48
C GLY A 589 28.30 -7.91 -22.16
N MET A 590 28.69 -9.16 -21.94
CA MET A 590 28.48 -9.88 -20.68
C MET A 590 29.82 -10.18 -20.01
N GLY A 591 30.21 -9.32 -19.08
CA GLY A 591 31.26 -9.57 -18.11
C GLY A 591 30.73 -10.48 -17.01
N VAL A 592 31.62 -10.94 -16.12
CA VAL A 592 31.23 -11.84 -15.03
C VAL A 592 31.93 -11.45 -13.74
N LEU A 593 31.16 -11.08 -12.72
CA LEU A 593 31.67 -10.88 -11.36
C LEU A 593 31.75 -12.24 -10.65
N VAL A 594 32.92 -12.58 -10.13
CA VAL A 594 33.25 -13.88 -9.54
C VAL A 594 33.63 -13.71 -8.08
N HIS A 595 32.89 -14.35 -7.19
CA HIS A 595 33.18 -14.39 -5.75
C HIS A 595 32.73 -15.74 -5.15
N HIS A 596 33.05 -16.04 -3.89
CA HIS A 596 32.55 -17.27 -3.27
C HIS A 596 31.03 -17.22 -3.04
N SER A 597 30.35 -18.35 -3.18
CA SER A 597 28.92 -18.42 -2.85
C SER A 597 28.71 -18.30 -1.33
N TYR A 598 27.56 -17.74 -0.97
CA TYR A 598 27.03 -17.73 0.40
C TYR A 598 26.19 -19.00 0.58
N PRO A 599 26.58 -19.94 1.45
CA PRO A 599 25.78 -21.13 1.72
C PRO A 599 24.51 -20.75 2.48
N ASP A 600 23.35 -21.19 2.00
CA ASP A 600 22.04 -20.88 2.61
C ASP A 600 21.98 -21.25 4.09
N GLU A 601 22.63 -22.36 4.47
CA GLU A 601 22.75 -22.86 5.84
C GLU A 601 23.51 -21.92 6.79
N ASP A 602 24.33 -21.02 6.24
CA ASP A 602 25.12 -20.03 6.98
C ASP A 602 24.49 -18.63 6.96
N GLU A 603 23.44 -18.42 6.17
CA GLU A 603 22.73 -17.15 6.12
C GLU A 603 21.85 -16.99 7.37
N MET A 604 22.14 -15.96 8.17
CA MET A 604 21.31 -15.57 9.31
C MET A 604 20.21 -14.61 8.87
N ALA A 605 20.54 -13.73 7.92
CA ALA A 605 19.59 -12.81 7.31
C ALA A 605 20.02 -12.43 5.88
N ASN A 606 19.05 -12.10 5.04
CA ASN A 606 19.24 -11.62 3.68
C ASN A 606 18.42 -10.34 3.48
N GLY A 607 18.97 -9.35 2.79
CA GLY A 607 18.35 -8.02 2.77
C GLY A 607 18.69 -7.17 1.56
N VAL A 608 17.83 -6.17 1.32
CA VAL A 608 18.12 -5.05 0.42
C VAL A 608 17.89 -3.74 1.15
N ALA A 609 18.62 -2.69 0.75
CA ALA A 609 18.51 -1.38 1.36
C ALA A 609 18.53 -0.26 0.31
N THR A 610 17.78 0.81 0.57
CA THR A 610 17.90 2.05 -0.19
C THR A 610 18.41 3.17 0.70
N LEU A 611 19.34 4.00 0.22
CA LEU A 611 19.85 5.18 0.91
C LEU A 611 19.69 6.41 0.00
N SER A 612 18.85 7.36 0.40
CA SER A 612 18.72 8.66 -0.27
C SER A 612 19.63 9.69 0.35
N HIS A 613 20.41 10.41 -0.46
CA HIS A 613 21.26 11.51 -0.05
C HIS A 613 20.86 12.80 -0.78
N GLY A 614 20.66 13.90 -0.04
CA GLY A 614 20.38 15.22 -0.62
C GLY A 614 19.05 15.32 -1.39
N VAL A 615 18.13 14.37 -1.19
CA VAL A 615 16.82 14.34 -1.85
C VAL A 615 15.80 15.14 -1.03
N GLU A 616 15.14 16.10 -1.65
CA GLU A 616 14.07 16.88 -1.00
C GLU A 616 12.86 15.99 -0.68
N GLY A 617 12.27 16.16 0.50
CA GLY A 617 11.11 15.37 0.94
C GLY A 617 11.45 14.01 1.58
N SER A 618 12.71 13.58 1.59
CA SER A 618 13.12 12.38 2.34
C SER A 618 12.89 12.54 3.86
N PRO A 619 12.52 11.48 4.60
CA PRO A 619 12.36 11.53 6.05
C PRO A 619 13.67 11.91 6.76
N GLY A 620 13.67 12.99 7.55
CA GLY A 620 14.84 13.45 8.31
C GLY A 620 15.08 14.96 8.22
N GLU A 621 16.21 15.44 8.76
CA GLU A 621 16.63 16.83 8.52
C GLU A 621 17.13 17.00 7.07
N PRO A 622 16.84 18.13 6.40
CA PRO A 622 17.39 18.41 5.07
C PRO A 622 18.91 18.24 5.03
N GLY A 623 19.40 17.41 4.10
CA GLY A 623 20.82 17.08 3.95
C GLY A 623 21.31 15.89 4.79
N THR A 624 20.43 15.17 5.49
CA THR A 624 20.74 13.89 6.14
C THR A 624 20.44 12.70 5.24
N ASP A 625 21.08 11.56 5.52
CA ASP A 625 20.77 10.30 4.84
C ASP A 625 19.48 9.72 5.42
N ALA A 626 18.60 9.23 4.53
CA ALA A 626 17.47 8.39 4.90
C ALA A 626 17.70 6.99 4.33
N ILE A 627 17.67 5.98 5.19
CA ILE A 627 17.91 4.58 4.82
C ILE A 627 16.65 3.77 5.09
N LYS A 628 16.26 2.93 4.13
CA LYS A 628 15.23 1.92 4.32
C LYS A 628 15.88 0.55 4.17
N LEU A 629 15.79 -0.26 5.22
CA LEU A 629 16.29 -1.62 5.28
C LEU A 629 15.12 -2.59 5.16
N VAL A 630 15.23 -3.58 4.28
CA VAL A 630 14.21 -4.63 4.11
C VAL A 630 14.90 -5.98 4.26
N THR A 631 14.60 -6.69 5.35
CA THR A 631 15.36 -7.86 5.81
C THR A 631 14.47 -9.09 5.96
N GLN A 632 14.95 -10.24 5.49
CA GLN A 632 14.32 -11.55 5.67
C GLN A 632 15.20 -12.46 6.54
N LEU A 633 14.55 -13.32 7.33
CA LEU A 633 15.22 -14.34 8.13
C LEU A 633 15.81 -15.45 7.25
N GLY A 634 17.06 -15.81 7.53
CA GLY A 634 17.79 -16.86 6.84
C GLY A 634 18.08 -16.53 5.36
N ALA A 635 18.12 -17.56 4.54
CA ALA A 635 18.31 -17.46 3.08
C ALA A 635 17.02 -17.16 2.30
N THR A 636 15.90 -16.96 2.99
CA THR A 636 14.62 -16.65 2.33
C THR A 636 14.75 -15.36 1.52
N SER A 637 14.24 -15.38 0.29
CA SER A 637 14.37 -14.24 -0.60
C SER A 637 13.51 -13.06 -0.14
N VAL A 638 14.07 -11.85 -0.18
CA VAL A 638 13.32 -10.58 -0.01
C VAL A 638 12.58 -10.21 -1.29
N THR A 639 13.14 -10.60 -2.44
CA THR A 639 12.66 -10.24 -3.78
C THR A 639 11.68 -11.26 -4.36
N ASN A 640 11.56 -12.43 -3.74
CA ASN A 640 10.56 -13.43 -4.12
C ASN A 640 10.33 -14.41 -2.95
N PRO A 641 9.67 -13.98 -1.87
CA PRO A 641 9.48 -14.82 -0.70
C PRO A 641 8.54 -16.00 -1.02
N GLU A 642 9.00 -17.22 -0.78
CA GLU A 642 8.14 -18.40 -0.86
C GLU A 642 7.04 -18.33 0.21
N GLY A 643 5.87 -18.90 -0.08
CA GLY A 643 4.77 -19.01 0.88
C GLY A 643 4.10 -17.71 1.32
N GLY A 644 4.44 -16.56 0.71
CA GLY A 644 3.90 -15.25 1.07
C GLY A 644 4.58 -14.61 2.29
N ALA A 645 5.81 -15.00 2.60
CA ALA A 645 6.55 -14.42 3.73
C ALA A 645 6.78 -12.91 3.52
N LEU A 646 6.54 -12.10 4.56
CA LEU A 646 6.83 -10.67 4.52
C LEU A 646 8.17 -10.36 5.19
N PRO A 647 8.95 -9.43 4.64
CA PRO A 647 10.17 -8.95 5.26
C PRO A 647 9.90 -7.96 6.37
N GLU A 648 10.88 -7.85 7.27
CA GLU A 648 10.95 -6.75 8.21
C GLU A 648 11.42 -5.49 7.49
N VAL A 649 10.75 -4.37 7.73
CA VAL A 649 11.08 -3.06 7.15
C VAL A 649 11.45 -2.10 8.27
N VAL A 650 12.68 -1.56 8.22
CA VAL A 650 13.21 -0.61 9.18
C VAL A 650 13.65 0.65 8.46
N GLU A 651 13.19 1.80 8.91
CA GLU A 651 13.68 3.11 8.46
C GLU A 651 14.70 3.67 9.43
N VAL A 652 15.81 4.16 8.90
CA VAL A 652 16.88 4.83 9.64
C VAL A 652 16.97 6.26 9.15
N SER A 653 16.86 7.21 10.08
CA SER A 653 16.92 8.66 9.76
C SER A 653 17.79 9.41 10.77
N GLY A 654 18.47 10.45 10.29
CA GLY A 654 19.22 11.39 11.13
C GLY A 654 18.39 12.60 11.55
N PHE A 655 18.36 12.92 12.84
CA PHE A 655 17.78 14.18 13.33
C PHE A 655 18.60 14.71 14.52
N GLY A 656 18.97 16.00 14.53
CA GLY A 656 19.75 16.60 15.61
C GLY A 656 21.13 15.96 15.87
N GLY A 657 21.70 15.24 14.89
CA GLY A 657 22.94 14.48 15.04
C GLY A 657 22.79 13.10 15.71
N GLU A 658 21.56 12.66 15.97
CA GLU A 658 21.24 11.32 16.46
C GLU A 658 20.63 10.46 15.33
N THR A 659 20.83 9.14 15.42
CA THR A 659 20.30 8.15 14.47
C THR A 659 19.10 7.43 15.09
N TYR A 660 17.95 7.55 14.46
CA TYR A 660 16.69 6.95 14.88
C TYR A 660 16.34 5.77 13.97
N LEU A 661 15.95 4.65 14.58
CA LEU A 661 15.45 3.47 13.87
C LEU A 661 13.96 3.34 14.15
N ASN A 662 13.18 3.19 13.09
CA ASN A 662 11.74 3.01 13.14
C ASN A 662 11.37 1.71 12.46
N LEU A 663 10.90 0.73 13.22
CA LEU A 663 10.28 -0.48 12.66
C LEU A 663 8.96 -0.07 11.98
N ARG A 664 8.88 -0.24 10.66
CA ARG A 664 7.68 0.03 9.87
C ARG A 664 6.81 -1.20 9.70
N SER A 665 7.44 -2.37 9.54
CA SER A 665 6.75 -3.65 9.44
C SER A 665 7.62 -4.76 10.03
N GLY A 666 7.03 -5.70 10.77
CA GLY A 666 7.71 -6.91 11.24
C GLY A 666 7.76 -8.00 10.16
N SER A 667 8.68 -8.96 10.28
CA SER A 667 8.70 -10.13 9.41
C SER A 667 7.70 -11.19 9.87
N THR A 668 7.07 -11.89 8.92
CA THR A 668 6.22 -13.05 9.22
C THR A 668 7.02 -14.31 9.58
N LEU A 669 8.35 -14.29 9.41
CA LEU A 669 9.24 -15.42 9.74
C LEU A 669 9.81 -15.34 11.15
N VAL A 670 9.54 -14.26 11.89
CA VAL A 670 9.92 -14.15 13.29
C VAL A 670 8.67 -14.12 14.16
N PRO A 671 8.74 -14.63 15.41
CA PRO A 671 7.63 -14.49 16.34
C PRO A 671 7.25 -13.01 16.50
N LEU A 672 5.96 -12.71 16.68
CA LEU A 672 5.47 -11.34 16.90
C LEU A 672 6.29 -10.62 17.99
N GLY A 673 6.72 -9.39 17.70
CA GLY A 673 7.61 -8.60 18.57
C GLY A 673 9.10 -9.01 18.53
N GLY A 674 9.46 -10.03 17.76
CA GLY A 674 10.84 -10.37 17.42
C GLY A 674 11.34 -9.59 16.20
N HIS A 675 12.65 -9.65 15.98
CA HIS A 675 13.35 -8.98 14.89
C HIS A 675 14.19 -9.99 14.10
N VAL A 676 14.44 -9.70 12.82
CA VAL A 676 15.24 -10.59 11.95
C VAL A 676 16.71 -10.60 12.36
N MET A 677 17.25 -9.43 12.71
CA MET A 677 18.61 -9.25 13.23
C MET A 677 18.56 -8.72 14.67
N ALA A 678 19.70 -8.65 15.36
CA ALA A 678 19.79 -8.14 16.71
C ALA A 678 19.43 -6.64 16.75
N TRP A 679 18.32 -6.35 17.42
CA TRP A 679 17.81 -4.99 17.60
C TRP A 679 18.50 -4.27 18.78
N GLU A 680 19.07 -3.06 18.64
CA GLU A 680 19.24 -2.24 17.42
C GLU A 680 20.63 -2.38 16.78
N ASP A 681 21.54 -3.12 17.40
CA ASP A 681 22.98 -3.08 17.12
C ASP A 681 23.31 -3.45 15.67
N ASP A 682 22.72 -4.52 15.13
CA ASP A 682 23.01 -4.95 13.75
C ASP A 682 22.53 -3.92 12.71
N TYR A 683 21.34 -3.36 12.92
CA TYR A 683 20.76 -2.38 11.99
C TYR A 683 21.57 -1.09 11.97
N ARG A 684 22.07 -0.65 13.14
CA ARG A 684 22.96 0.50 13.26
C ARG A 684 24.30 0.22 12.57
N ALA A 685 24.90 -0.94 12.82
CA ALA A 685 26.16 -1.33 12.18
C ALA A 685 26.03 -1.41 10.65
N LEU A 686 24.93 -1.96 10.14
CA LEU A 686 24.65 -1.98 8.71
C LEU A 686 24.47 -0.57 8.15
N ALA A 687 23.68 0.28 8.79
CA ALA A 687 23.48 1.67 8.37
C ALA A 687 24.82 2.42 8.26
N ASP A 688 25.73 2.22 9.22
CA ASP A 688 27.07 2.82 9.19
C ASP A 688 27.89 2.35 7.98
N LEU A 689 27.85 1.04 7.64
CA LEU A 689 28.50 0.51 6.43
C LEU A 689 27.94 1.15 5.16
N LEU A 690 26.62 1.28 5.04
CA LEU A 690 25.98 1.91 3.86
C LEU A 690 26.38 3.39 3.73
N VAL A 691 26.50 4.12 4.84
CA VAL A 691 26.98 5.50 4.87
C VAL A 691 28.44 5.60 4.41
N LEU A 692 29.30 4.64 4.74
CA LEU A 692 30.69 4.60 4.23
C LEU A 692 30.71 4.44 2.71
N VAL A 693 29.93 3.50 2.17
CA VAL A 693 29.81 3.32 0.72
C VAL A 693 29.26 4.58 0.05
N ARG A 694 28.24 5.22 0.64
CA ARG A 694 27.69 6.49 0.14
C ARG A 694 28.73 7.60 0.07
N ARG A 695 29.57 7.74 1.10
CA ARG A 695 30.66 8.74 1.10
C ARG A 695 31.64 8.47 -0.03
N ARG A 696 32.05 7.21 -0.22
CA ARG A 696 32.93 6.83 -1.32
C ARG A 696 32.30 7.11 -2.68
N PHE A 697 31.00 6.82 -2.85
CA PHE A 697 30.25 7.16 -4.05
C PHE A 697 30.32 8.67 -4.35
N ALA A 698 30.07 9.53 -3.36
CA ALA A 698 30.13 10.98 -3.52
C ALA A 698 31.56 11.50 -3.84
N GLU A 699 32.60 10.82 -3.38
CA GLU A 699 33.99 11.14 -3.74
C GLU A 699 34.31 10.81 -5.20
N VAL A 700 33.77 9.69 -5.70
CA VAL A 700 33.96 9.25 -7.09
C VAL A 700 33.06 10.02 -8.07
N HIS A 701 31.91 10.53 -7.58
CA HIS A 701 30.95 11.34 -8.32
C HIS A 701 30.74 12.73 -7.68
N PRO A 702 31.77 13.59 -7.63
CA PRO A 702 31.69 14.89 -6.94
C PRO A 702 30.69 15.87 -7.58
N GLU A 703 30.24 15.61 -8.81
CA GLU A 703 29.21 16.36 -9.50
C GLU A 703 27.78 16.08 -8.99
N LYS A 704 27.57 14.97 -8.27
CA LYS A 704 26.23 14.54 -7.80
C LYS A 704 25.98 15.02 -6.38
N THR A 705 25.05 15.98 -6.24
CA THR A 705 24.64 16.52 -4.94
C THR A 705 23.41 15.84 -4.36
N SER A 706 22.63 15.14 -5.18
CA SER A 706 21.48 14.33 -4.78
C SER A 706 21.46 13.03 -5.56
N PHE A 707 21.24 11.91 -4.86
CA PHE A 707 21.20 10.58 -5.46
C PHE A 707 20.56 9.55 -4.52
N LEU A 708 20.18 8.40 -5.07
CA LEU A 708 19.63 7.26 -4.35
C LEU A 708 20.48 6.03 -4.67
N LEU A 709 20.97 5.35 -3.63
CA LEU A 709 21.73 4.10 -3.76
C LEU A 709 20.89 2.92 -3.31
N ASP A 710 20.91 1.85 -4.08
CA ASP A 710 20.33 0.55 -3.78
C ASP A 710 21.45 -0.44 -3.44
N TYR A 711 21.23 -1.26 -2.41
CA TYR A 711 22.21 -2.20 -1.88
C TYR A 711 21.60 -3.59 -1.67
N GLU A 712 22.40 -4.62 -1.87
CA GLU A 712 22.11 -5.98 -1.42
C GLU A 712 23.07 -6.34 -0.28
N TYR A 713 22.55 -6.90 0.81
CA TYR A 713 23.34 -7.32 1.96
C TYR A 713 22.91 -8.67 2.53
N LYS A 714 23.79 -9.24 3.34
CA LYS A 714 23.54 -10.47 4.12
C LYS A 714 24.12 -10.33 5.51
N LYS A 715 23.58 -11.11 6.44
CA LYS A 715 24.22 -11.45 7.71
C LYS A 715 24.61 -12.93 7.68
N MET A 716 25.88 -13.23 7.80
CA MET A 716 26.44 -14.59 7.71
C MET A 716 26.88 -15.08 9.09
N LYS A 717 26.80 -16.38 9.36
CA LYS A 717 27.40 -16.98 10.56
C LYS A 717 28.91 -16.69 10.62
N PRO A 718 29.47 -16.37 11.81
CA PRO A 718 28.84 -16.31 13.13
C PRO A 718 28.24 -14.94 13.51
N GLY A 719 28.01 -14.03 12.56
CA GLY A 719 27.36 -12.74 12.77
C GLY A 719 27.86 -11.59 11.89
N GLU A 720 28.58 -11.91 10.80
CA GLU A 720 29.23 -10.94 9.92
C GLU A 720 28.24 -10.27 8.96
N LEU A 721 28.29 -8.95 8.85
CA LEU A 721 27.52 -8.18 7.87
C LEU A 721 28.32 -8.07 6.57
N VAL A 722 27.70 -8.45 5.46
CA VAL A 722 28.32 -8.42 4.13
C VAL A 722 27.43 -7.63 3.18
N VAL A 723 27.98 -6.62 2.52
CA VAL A 723 27.34 -5.91 1.41
C VAL A 723 27.90 -6.47 0.11
N LYS A 724 27.01 -6.92 -0.77
CA LYS A 724 27.37 -7.69 -1.97
C LYS A 724 27.04 -7.00 -3.29
N GLN A 725 26.34 -5.89 -3.24
CA GLN A 725 26.06 -5.06 -4.40
C GLN A 725 25.72 -3.64 -3.95
N VAL A 726 26.10 -2.67 -4.77
CA VAL A 726 25.64 -1.29 -4.72
C VAL A 726 25.39 -0.81 -6.15
N ARG A 727 24.34 -0.03 -6.34
CA ARG A 727 24.06 0.65 -7.60
C ARG A 727 23.33 1.96 -7.33
N GLU A 728 23.50 2.91 -8.24
CA GLU A 728 22.65 4.10 -8.25
C GLU A 728 21.33 3.76 -8.94
N VAL A 729 20.24 4.33 -8.43
CA VAL A 729 18.92 4.29 -9.07
C VAL A 729 18.44 5.72 -9.32
N SER A 730 17.76 5.94 -10.43
CA SER A 730 17.23 7.26 -10.79
C SER A 730 16.28 7.77 -9.71
N LEU A 731 16.42 9.05 -9.40
CA LEU A 731 15.39 9.77 -8.68
C LEU A 731 14.18 9.99 -9.60
N PRO A 732 12.95 9.99 -9.08
CA PRO A 732 11.79 10.36 -9.86
C PRO A 732 11.97 11.76 -10.46
N ASP A 733 11.68 11.93 -11.75
CA ASP A 733 11.69 13.26 -12.37
C ASP A 733 10.45 14.04 -11.90
N THR A 734 10.68 14.99 -11.01
CA THR A 734 9.67 15.86 -10.39
C THR A 734 9.55 17.23 -11.08
N ALA A 735 10.31 17.48 -12.15
CA ALA A 735 10.22 18.74 -12.89
C ALA A 735 9.00 18.73 -13.83
N PRO A 736 8.01 19.65 -13.65
CA PRO A 736 6.84 19.68 -14.50
C PRO A 736 7.19 19.94 -15.97
N SER A 737 6.87 19.00 -16.85
CA SER A 737 7.23 19.04 -18.27
C SER A 737 6.22 18.37 -19.21
N LEU A 738 5.38 17.48 -18.70
CA LEU A 738 4.35 16.81 -19.48
C LEU A 738 3.09 17.68 -19.56
N THR A 739 2.51 17.79 -20.74
CA THR A 739 1.13 18.30 -20.87
C THR A 739 0.17 17.22 -20.37
N PRO A 740 -0.68 17.51 -19.37
CA PRO A 740 -1.62 16.52 -18.85
C PRO A 740 -2.66 16.12 -19.91
N TYR A 741 -3.10 14.88 -19.88
CA TYR A 741 -4.22 14.37 -20.64
C TYR A 741 -5.41 14.16 -19.70
N LEU A 742 -6.43 15.00 -19.85
CA LEU A 742 -7.69 14.84 -19.13
C LEU A 742 -8.47 13.70 -19.77
N LEU A 743 -8.75 12.66 -19.00
CA LEU A 743 -9.60 11.56 -19.41
C LEU A 743 -11.03 11.80 -18.93
N GLN A 744 -12.01 11.48 -19.78
CA GLN A 744 -13.41 11.53 -19.42
C GLN A 744 -13.75 10.52 -18.30
N ASP A 745 -14.08 11.07 -17.13
CA ASP A 745 -14.53 10.38 -15.93
C ASP A 745 -15.84 11.00 -15.47
N PRO A 746 -16.99 10.58 -16.02
CA PRO A 746 -18.28 11.17 -15.69
C PRO A 746 -18.61 10.95 -14.21
N ARG A 747 -18.94 12.01 -13.49
CA ARG A 747 -19.25 11.97 -12.05
C ARG A 747 -20.61 12.53 -11.73
N GLU A 748 -21.23 11.97 -10.71
CA GLU A 748 -22.40 12.55 -10.06
C GLU A 748 -21.96 13.19 -8.75
N VAL A 749 -22.04 14.51 -8.67
CA VAL A 749 -21.58 15.30 -7.53
C VAL A 749 -22.71 16.15 -6.98
N CYS A 750 -22.75 16.29 -5.67
CA CYS A 750 -23.77 17.03 -4.95
C CYS A 750 -23.11 18.07 -4.05
N THR A 751 -23.87 19.09 -3.64
CA THR A 751 -23.40 20.01 -2.59
C THR A 751 -23.00 19.23 -1.35
N PHE A 752 -21.73 19.35 -0.98
CA PHE A 752 -21.14 18.68 0.17
C PHE A 752 -21.68 19.32 1.46
N GLN A 753 -22.54 18.59 2.16
CA GLN A 753 -23.18 19.04 3.40
C GLN A 753 -22.31 18.68 4.61
N GLY A 754 -21.17 19.37 4.72
CA GLY A 754 -20.23 19.28 5.83
C GLY A 754 -19.79 20.66 6.30
N GLU A 755 -18.57 20.79 6.84
CA GLU A 755 -18.10 22.03 7.49
C GLU A 755 -17.80 23.19 6.51
N PHE A 756 -17.61 22.88 5.21
CA PHE A 756 -17.32 23.89 4.18
C PHE A 756 -18.55 24.73 3.86
N GLY A 757 -18.37 26.05 3.80
CA GLY A 757 -19.46 27.01 3.64
C GLY A 757 -20.33 27.15 4.89
N ASP A 758 -21.25 28.11 4.88
CA ASP A 758 -22.30 28.20 5.89
C ASP A 758 -23.58 27.44 5.46
N ALA A 759 -24.52 27.27 6.39
CA ALA A 759 -25.76 26.53 6.12
C ALA A 759 -26.60 27.15 5.00
N PHE A 760 -26.57 28.49 4.85
CA PHE A 760 -27.34 29.20 3.85
C PHE A 760 -26.72 29.08 2.47
N ALA A 761 -25.40 29.18 2.34
CA ALA A 761 -24.67 28.87 1.11
C ALA A 761 -24.96 27.42 0.67
N ASN A 762 -24.85 26.46 1.59
CA ASN A 762 -25.14 25.04 1.35
C ASN A 762 -26.61 24.79 0.93
N HIS A 763 -27.54 25.69 1.25
CA HIS A 763 -28.95 25.60 0.88
C HIS A 763 -29.27 26.32 -0.44
N ARG A 764 -28.82 27.57 -0.60
CA ARG A 764 -29.07 28.35 -1.82
C ARG A 764 -28.32 27.81 -3.03
N LEU A 765 -27.09 27.30 -2.84
CA LEU A 765 -26.27 26.70 -3.90
C LEU A 765 -26.42 25.19 -3.97
N LYS A 766 -27.55 24.68 -3.47
CA LYS A 766 -27.80 23.25 -3.43
C LYS A 766 -27.99 22.71 -4.83
N VAL A 767 -27.13 21.76 -5.21
CA VAL A 767 -27.08 21.19 -6.54
C VAL A 767 -26.87 19.68 -6.48
N ARG A 768 -27.50 18.97 -7.40
CA ARG A 768 -27.15 17.62 -7.82
C ARG A 768 -26.73 17.69 -9.28
N ALA A 769 -25.45 17.44 -9.54
CA ALA A 769 -24.81 17.66 -10.82
C ALA A 769 -24.28 16.35 -11.41
N ARG A 770 -24.51 16.13 -12.71
CA ARG A 770 -23.80 15.15 -13.50
C ARG A 770 -22.80 15.88 -14.38
N LEU A 771 -21.51 15.64 -14.17
CA LEU A 771 -20.43 16.33 -14.85
C LEU A 771 -19.64 15.33 -15.71
N SER A 772 -19.43 15.65 -16.98
CA SER A 772 -18.60 14.87 -17.89
C SER A 772 -17.57 15.78 -18.55
N THR A 773 -16.30 15.47 -18.36
CA THR A 773 -15.21 16.22 -19.00
C THR A 773 -15.01 15.77 -20.45
N LYS A 774 -14.38 16.63 -21.23
CA LYS A 774 -13.77 16.25 -22.51
C LYS A 774 -12.59 15.33 -22.26
N SER A 775 -12.24 14.53 -23.27
CA SER A 775 -10.95 13.85 -23.33
C SER A 775 -9.99 14.63 -24.23
N ALA A 776 -8.91 15.19 -23.68
CA ALA A 776 -7.92 15.95 -24.45
C ALA A 776 -6.64 16.22 -23.64
N PHE A 777 -5.54 16.53 -24.34
CA PHE A 777 -4.39 17.20 -23.74
C PHE A 777 -4.76 18.62 -23.28
N LEU A 778 -4.42 18.98 -22.05
CA LEU A 778 -4.66 20.29 -21.44
C LEU A 778 -3.68 21.35 -21.95
N THR A 779 -3.68 21.59 -23.27
CA THR A 779 -2.90 22.67 -23.88
C THR A 779 -3.47 24.04 -23.47
N PRO A 780 -2.71 25.14 -23.63
CA PRO A 780 -3.23 26.48 -23.38
C PRO A 780 -4.53 26.80 -24.16
N GLU A 781 -4.71 26.24 -25.35
CA GLU A 781 -5.93 26.39 -26.14
C GLU A 781 -7.12 25.64 -25.52
N VAL A 782 -6.92 24.42 -25.01
CA VAL A 782 -7.96 23.63 -24.35
C VAL A 782 -8.34 24.25 -23.01
N LEU A 783 -7.35 24.68 -22.23
CA LEU A 783 -7.55 25.40 -20.97
C LEU A 783 -8.17 26.79 -21.16
N GLY A 784 -8.17 27.33 -22.38
CA GLY A 784 -8.88 28.57 -22.72
C GLY A 784 -10.40 28.41 -22.86
N GLY A 785 -10.95 27.21 -22.75
CA GLY A 785 -12.38 26.93 -22.80
C GLY A 785 -12.82 25.90 -21.75
N THR A 786 -14.14 25.70 -21.63
CA THR A 786 -14.70 24.76 -20.65
C THR A 786 -14.07 23.38 -20.73
N LEU A 787 -13.76 22.80 -19.56
CA LEU A 787 -13.30 21.41 -19.44
C LEU A 787 -14.43 20.41 -19.66
N PHE A 788 -15.69 20.84 -19.50
CA PHE A 788 -16.85 19.98 -19.54
C PHE A 788 -17.39 19.83 -20.97
N GLU A 789 -17.56 18.58 -21.39
CA GLU A 789 -18.27 18.25 -22.63
C GLU A 789 -19.78 18.36 -22.42
N ASP A 790 -20.25 17.81 -21.30
CA ASP A 790 -21.65 17.84 -20.88
C ASP A 790 -21.72 18.05 -19.36
N ALA A 791 -22.63 18.91 -18.93
CA ALA A 791 -22.93 19.11 -17.52
C ALA A 791 -24.44 19.27 -17.34
N THR A 792 -25.02 18.52 -16.41
CA THR A 792 -26.42 18.68 -16.00
C THR A 792 -26.48 19.06 -14.54
N LEU A 793 -27.03 20.24 -14.23
CA LEU A 793 -27.25 20.75 -12.88
C LEU A 793 -28.75 20.72 -12.55
N HIS A 794 -29.12 19.99 -11.50
CA HIS A 794 -30.38 20.19 -10.80
C HIS A 794 -30.11 21.09 -9.60
N TYR A 795 -30.43 22.38 -9.71
CA TYR A 795 -30.01 23.40 -8.75
C TYR A 795 -31.19 24.30 -8.31
N VAL A 796 -31.04 24.95 -7.18
CA VAL A 796 -32.06 25.87 -6.66
C VAL A 796 -32.00 27.20 -7.40
N SER A 797 -33.11 27.58 -8.05
CA SER A 797 -33.31 28.82 -8.80
C SER A 797 -34.66 29.44 -8.45
N GLY A 798 -34.66 30.70 -8.00
CA GLY A 798 -35.91 31.44 -7.76
C GLY A 798 -36.89 30.78 -6.77
N GLY A 799 -36.41 29.94 -5.85
CA GLY A 799 -37.25 29.18 -4.90
C GLY A 799 -37.88 27.91 -5.47
N ALA A 800 -37.36 27.38 -6.58
CA ALA A 800 -37.72 26.10 -7.17
C ALA A 800 -36.45 25.33 -7.62
N VAL A 801 -36.58 24.04 -7.90
CA VAL A 801 -35.50 23.25 -8.52
C VAL A 801 -35.58 23.42 -10.04
N ALA A 802 -34.54 24.01 -10.63
CA ALA A 802 -34.36 24.13 -12.07
C ALA A 802 -33.39 23.06 -12.60
N THR A 803 -33.44 22.82 -13.90
CA THR A 803 -32.49 21.95 -14.61
C THR A 803 -31.80 22.72 -15.70
N LEU A 804 -30.48 22.69 -15.71
CA LEU A 804 -29.62 23.24 -16.74
C LEU A 804 -28.73 22.11 -17.27
N SER A 805 -28.69 21.90 -18.58
CA SER A 805 -28.00 20.77 -19.23
C SER A 805 -27.14 21.26 -20.40
N ASP A 806 -26.48 20.32 -21.10
CA ASP A 806 -25.55 20.57 -22.21
C ASP A 806 -24.21 21.18 -21.75
N SER A 807 -23.34 21.55 -22.71
CA SER A 807 -22.03 22.12 -22.41
C SER A 807 -22.14 23.48 -21.70
N PRO A 808 -21.35 23.74 -20.64
CA PRO A 808 -21.33 25.04 -19.96
C PRO A 808 -21.05 26.23 -20.87
N ALA A 809 -20.33 26.03 -21.97
CA ALA A 809 -20.08 27.07 -22.97
C ALA A 809 -21.34 27.58 -23.68
N THR A 810 -22.47 26.86 -23.56
CA THR A 810 -23.76 27.21 -24.19
C THR A 810 -24.78 27.77 -23.21
N TRP A 811 -24.46 27.80 -21.92
CA TRP A 811 -25.37 28.26 -20.88
C TRP A 811 -25.67 29.77 -20.98
N PRO A 812 -26.78 30.25 -20.39
CA PRO A 812 -27.13 31.66 -20.42
C PRO A 812 -26.02 32.52 -19.80
N GLY A 813 -25.56 33.53 -20.54
CA GLY A 813 -24.47 34.40 -20.06
C GLY A 813 -23.12 33.69 -19.90
N ALA A 814 -22.92 32.54 -20.55
CA ALA A 814 -21.72 31.72 -20.39
C ALA A 814 -20.42 32.51 -20.59
N SER A 815 -19.49 32.34 -19.66
CA SER A 815 -18.10 32.76 -19.82
C SER A 815 -17.15 31.74 -19.18
N HIS A 816 -15.90 31.74 -19.63
CA HIS A 816 -14.88 30.82 -19.15
C HIS A 816 -13.60 31.56 -18.80
N THR A 817 -12.95 31.15 -17.72
CA THR A 817 -11.62 31.61 -17.34
C THR A 817 -10.77 30.45 -16.81
N TYR A 818 -9.48 30.49 -17.12
CA TYR A 818 -8.49 29.64 -16.46
C TYR A 818 -7.38 30.52 -15.87
N ALA A 819 -7.26 30.50 -14.54
CA ALA A 819 -6.25 31.25 -13.81
C ALA A 819 -5.92 30.53 -12.49
N GLU A 820 -4.66 30.61 -12.06
CA GLU A 820 -4.21 29.99 -10.79
C GLU A 820 -4.63 28.50 -10.68
N GLU A 821 -4.43 27.75 -11.77
CA GLU A 821 -4.78 26.31 -11.86
C GLU A 821 -6.27 26.01 -11.57
N THR A 822 -7.13 27.00 -11.81
CA THR A 822 -8.57 26.89 -11.63
C THR A 822 -9.28 27.19 -12.95
N ALA A 823 -10.02 26.21 -13.46
CA ALA A 823 -10.92 26.37 -14.60
C ALA A 823 -12.32 26.69 -14.11
N THR A 824 -12.85 27.85 -14.50
CA THR A 824 -14.14 28.36 -14.03
C THR A 824 -15.06 28.63 -15.21
N ASP A 825 -16.21 27.96 -15.23
CA ASP A 825 -17.31 28.21 -16.14
C ASP A 825 -18.41 28.97 -15.40
N THR A 826 -18.76 30.16 -15.87
CA THR A 826 -19.83 30.97 -15.27
C THR A 826 -21.08 30.99 -16.11
N PHE A 827 -22.23 31.15 -15.48
CA PHE A 827 -23.52 31.35 -16.14
C PHE A 827 -24.40 32.28 -15.30
N VAL A 828 -25.42 32.85 -15.94
CA VAL A 828 -26.35 33.79 -15.31
C VAL A 828 -27.73 33.16 -15.22
N ASP A 829 -28.35 33.32 -14.06
CA ASP A 829 -29.74 32.96 -13.80
C ASP A 829 -30.52 34.16 -13.27
N GLY A 830 -31.80 34.27 -13.62
CA GLY A 830 -32.64 35.43 -13.31
C GLY A 830 -32.25 36.71 -14.05
N ASP A 831 -32.84 37.83 -13.64
CA ASP A 831 -32.61 39.15 -14.23
C ASP A 831 -32.67 40.28 -13.18
N GLY A 832 -32.08 41.44 -13.52
CA GLY A 832 -32.13 42.64 -12.69
C GLY A 832 -31.66 42.41 -11.26
N ALA A 833 -32.52 42.69 -10.28
CA ALA A 833 -32.21 42.54 -8.85
C ALA A 833 -32.17 41.07 -8.39
N ALA A 834 -32.84 40.16 -9.11
CA ALA A 834 -32.88 38.73 -8.80
C ALA A 834 -31.77 37.94 -9.55
N GLN A 835 -30.95 38.64 -10.35
CA GLN A 835 -29.87 38.02 -11.10
C GLN A 835 -28.81 37.42 -10.16
N VAL A 836 -28.42 36.19 -10.46
CA VAL A 836 -27.31 35.48 -9.82
C VAL A 836 -26.33 35.03 -10.90
N THR A 837 -25.06 35.36 -10.73
CA THR A 837 -23.98 34.83 -11.58
C THR A 837 -23.39 33.64 -10.86
N TYR A 838 -23.62 32.43 -11.37
CA TYR A 838 -23.04 31.20 -10.85
C TYR A 838 -21.66 30.94 -11.46
N ALA A 839 -20.80 30.25 -10.72
CA ALA A 839 -19.46 29.84 -11.16
C ALA A 839 -19.20 28.38 -10.78
N LEU A 840 -19.18 27.49 -11.77
CA LEU A 840 -18.74 26.10 -11.61
C LEU A 840 -17.22 26.06 -11.83
N ALA A 841 -16.45 25.75 -10.77
CA ALA A 841 -15.00 25.75 -10.83
C ALA A 841 -14.41 24.37 -10.54
N ALA A 842 -13.40 23.99 -11.31
CA ALA A 842 -12.51 22.87 -11.02
C ALA A 842 -11.12 23.44 -10.67
N ALA A 843 -10.70 23.28 -9.42
CA ALA A 843 -9.44 23.77 -8.88
C ALA A 843 -8.39 22.64 -8.81
N GLY A 844 -7.11 23.02 -8.93
CA GLY A 844 -5.99 22.08 -8.96
C GLY A 844 -5.82 21.41 -10.33
N VAL A 845 -6.26 22.08 -11.41
CA VAL A 845 -6.09 21.62 -12.79
C VAL A 845 -4.68 22.03 -13.24
N PRO A 846 -3.72 21.10 -13.34
CA PRO A 846 -2.34 21.45 -13.64
C PRO A 846 -2.18 21.82 -15.12
N ALA A 847 -1.34 22.82 -15.42
CA ALA A 847 -0.92 23.09 -16.80
C ALA A 847 0.18 22.14 -17.27
N LEU A 848 1.04 21.71 -16.34
CA LEU A 848 2.12 20.74 -16.56
C LEU A 848 2.19 19.77 -15.39
N LEU A 849 2.52 18.52 -15.69
CA LEU A 849 2.81 17.50 -14.70
C LEU A 849 4.26 17.02 -14.81
N PRO A 850 4.87 16.62 -13.70
CA PRO A 850 6.16 15.96 -13.73
C PRO A 850 6.04 14.54 -14.31
N PRO A 851 7.06 14.02 -15.02
CA PRO A 851 7.05 12.66 -15.56
C PRO A 851 6.81 11.58 -14.51
N SER A 852 7.25 11.79 -13.27
CA SER A 852 7.01 10.89 -12.13
C SER A 852 5.53 10.67 -11.78
N LEU A 853 4.63 11.61 -12.10
CA LEU A 853 3.18 11.46 -11.91
C LEU A 853 2.48 10.92 -13.16
N GLY A 854 3.10 11.04 -14.33
CA GLY A 854 2.50 10.74 -15.63
C GLY A 854 1.55 11.83 -16.13
N PRO A 855 1.07 11.72 -17.37
CA PRO A 855 0.22 12.73 -17.99
C PRO A 855 -1.25 12.58 -17.60
N LEU A 856 -1.70 11.42 -17.12
CA LEU A 856 -3.12 11.12 -16.98
C LEU A 856 -3.75 11.85 -15.78
N VAL A 857 -4.82 12.59 -16.02
CA VAL A 857 -5.69 13.21 -15.00
C VAL A 857 -7.16 12.98 -15.32
N ALA A 858 -8.01 13.05 -14.30
CA ALA A 858 -9.46 12.91 -14.41
C ALA A 858 -10.16 13.90 -13.48
N LEU A 859 -11.47 14.11 -13.67
CA LEU A 859 -12.25 15.05 -12.84
C LEU A 859 -12.17 14.73 -11.34
N ARG A 860 -11.99 13.45 -10.98
CA ARG A 860 -11.78 13.03 -9.58
C ARG A 860 -10.52 13.59 -8.91
N ASP A 861 -9.58 14.07 -9.70
CA ASP A 861 -8.32 14.64 -9.21
C ASP A 861 -8.46 16.12 -8.81
N PHE A 862 -9.59 16.75 -9.15
CA PHE A 862 -9.81 18.18 -8.96
C PHE A 862 -10.86 18.45 -7.87
N GLU A 863 -10.67 19.54 -7.14
CA GLU A 863 -11.72 20.04 -6.24
C GLU A 863 -12.76 20.79 -7.07
N VAL A 864 -14.02 20.37 -6.98
CA VAL A 864 -15.13 21.01 -7.70
C VAL A 864 -15.93 21.87 -6.74
N THR A 865 -16.15 23.14 -7.09
CA THR A 865 -16.96 24.09 -6.31
C THR A 865 -18.03 24.74 -7.17
N LEU A 866 -19.11 25.18 -6.51
CA LEU A 866 -20.13 26.04 -7.12
C LEU A 866 -20.19 27.35 -6.32
N GLY A 867 -19.88 28.45 -6.97
CA GLY A 867 -20.01 29.80 -6.44
C GLY A 867 -21.24 30.53 -6.97
N ALA A 868 -21.64 31.59 -6.28
CA ALA A 868 -22.62 32.56 -6.74
C ALA A 868 -22.23 33.98 -6.35
N GLU A 869 -22.45 34.92 -7.27
CA GLU A 869 -22.46 36.35 -7.02
C GLU A 869 -23.87 36.90 -7.21
N TYR A 870 -24.38 37.60 -6.21
CA TYR A 870 -25.75 38.12 -6.19
C TYR A 870 -25.78 39.59 -6.62
N ALA A 871 -26.63 39.93 -7.58
CA ALA A 871 -26.86 41.32 -7.97
C ALA A 871 -27.44 42.15 -6.82
N THR A 872 -28.26 41.53 -5.96
CA THR A 872 -28.72 42.07 -4.69
C THR A 872 -28.23 41.18 -3.56
N PRO A 873 -27.46 41.70 -2.58
CA PRO A 873 -27.00 40.89 -1.44
C PRO A 873 -28.16 40.17 -0.73
N VAL A 874 -27.96 38.89 -0.41
CA VAL A 874 -28.95 38.03 0.24
C VAL A 874 -28.73 37.97 1.75
N PRO A 875 -29.79 37.75 2.56
CA PRO A 875 -29.66 37.70 4.01
C PRO A 875 -29.10 36.35 4.49
N THR A 876 -28.32 36.39 5.56
CA THR A 876 -27.85 35.24 6.35
C THR A 876 -27.83 35.63 7.84
N LEU A 877 -27.62 34.66 8.73
CA LEU A 877 -27.42 34.89 10.16
C LEU A 877 -25.99 34.59 10.56
N ASP A 878 -25.33 35.52 11.25
CA ASP A 878 -24.02 35.29 11.83
C ASP A 878 -24.08 34.34 13.05
N TRP A 879 -22.94 34.15 13.72
CA TRP A 879 -22.83 33.26 14.87
C TRP A 879 -23.62 33.76 16.09
N GLU A 880 -23.89 35.07 16.19
CA GLU A 880 -24.72 35.69 17.24
C GLU A 880 -26.22 35.63 16.91
N GLY A 881 -26.59 35.20 15.71
CA GLY A 881 -27.97 35.23 15.23
C GLY A 881 -28.38 36.62 14.71
N THR A 882 -27.41 37.48 14.39
CA THR A 882 -27.64 38.79 13.78
C THR A 882 -27.73 38.65 12.27
N GLN A 883 -28.72 39.30 11.67
CA GLN A 883 -28.88 39.31 10.22
C GLN A 883 -27.79 40.15 9.55
N VAL A 884 -27.08 39.54 8.61
CA VAL A 884 -26.08 40.19 7.76
C VAL A 884 -26.39 39.91 6.28
N ALA A 885 -25.86 40.74 5.39
CA ALA A 885 -26.07 40.59 3.95
C ALA A 885 -24.78 40.11 3.27
N VAL A 886 -24.90 39.13 2.38
CA VAL A 886 -23.78 38.55 1.63
C VAL A 886 -23.97 38.76 0.13
N SER A 887 -22.93 39.20 -0.55
CA SER A 887 -22.93 39.45 -2.00
C SER A 887 -22.42 38.27 -2.82
N SER A 888 -21.74 37.32 -2.18
CA SER A 888 -21.18 36.15 -2.84
C SER A 888 -21.06 34.98 -1.87
N GLU A 889 -21.24 33.77 -2.38
CA GLU A 889 -21.19 32.51 -1.63
C GLU A 889 -20.50 31.43 -2.45
N MET A 890 -20.00 30.38 -1.79
CA MET A 890 -19.37 29.24 -2.44
C MET A 890 -19.63 27.96 -1.64
N VAL A 891 -19.86 26.87 -2.36
CA VAL A 891 -19.99 25.52 -1.79
C VAL A 891 -19.04 24.56 -2.48
N ARG A 892 -18.60 23.55 -1.74
CA ARG A 892 -17.85 22.42 -2.30
C ARG A 892 -18.83 21.37 -2.82
N LEU A 893 -18.50 20.75 -3.94
CA LEU A 893 -19.22 19.59 -4.46
C LEU A 893 -18.44 18.32 -4.11
N GLY A 894 -19.15 17.31 -3.62
CA GLY A 894 -18.60 15.99 -3.28
C GLY A 894 -19.47 14.89 -3.85
N ASP A 895 -19.16 13.64 -3.54
CA ASP A 895 -19.99 12.51 -3.98
C ASP A 895 -21.43 12.65 -3.49
N CYS A 896 -22.38 12.33 -4.36
CA CYS A 896 -23.79 12.37 -4.00
C CYS A 896 -24.13 11.29 -2.96
N PRO A 897 -25.01 11.60 -1.99
CA PRO A 897 -25.66 10.60 -1.16
C PRO A 897 -26.25 9.45 -2.00
N PRO A 898 -26.06 8.18 -1.64
CA PRO A 898 -26.60 7.06 -2.40
C PRO A 898 -28.14 7.04 -2.35
N ASP A 899 -28.79 6.77 -3.49
CA ASP A 899 -30.25 6.67 -3.59
C ASP A 899 -30.84 5.38 -2.93
N GLY A 900 -30.00 4.44 -2.50
CA GLY A 900 -30.37 3.16 -1.88
C GLY A 900 -30.43 3.15 -0.33
N PRO A 901 -30.40 1.98 0.34
CA PRO A 901 -30.24 1.94 1.79
C PRO A 901 -28.97 2.69 2.25
N PRO A 902 -28.90 3.17 3.50
CA PRO A 902 -27.66 3.74 4.02
C PRO A 902 -26.54 2.70 3.93
N MET A 903 -25.29 3.17 3.79
CA MET A 903 -24.15 2.27 3.71
C MET A 903 -23.99 1.52 5.04
N GLU A 904 -23.37 0.35 4.99
CA GLU A 904 -23.04 -0.40 6.20
C GLU A 904 -22.18 0.46 7.14
N GLY A 905 -22.48 0.41 8.44
CA GLY A 905 -21.82 1.24 9.46
C GLY A 905 -22.30 2.69 9.56
N ALA A 906 -23.21 3.16 8.68
CA ALA A 906 -23.76 4.52 8.78
C ALA A 906 -24.58 4.69 10.07
N LEU A 907 -24.43 5.86 10.70
CA LEU A 907 -24.98 6.12 12.04
C LEU A 907 -26.26 6.93 11.95
N LEU A 908 -27.38 6.35 12.37
CA LEU A 908 -28.66 7.07 12.45
C LEU A 908 -28.58 8.14 13.54
N GLN A 909 -28.87 9.37 13.15
CA GLN A 909 -29.02 10.53 14.00
C GLN A 909 -30.49 10.92 14.07
N GLU A 910 -30.98 11.14 15.28
CA GLU A 910 -32.31 11.68 15.52
C GLU A 910 -32.20 12.92 16.40
N ARG A 911 -32.92 13.97 16.03
CA ARG A 911 -33.02 15.22 16.79
C ARG A 911 -34.48 15.55 17.02
N SER A 912 -34.78 16.06 18.21
CA SER A 912 -36.09 16.62 18.58
C SER A 912 -35.87 18.01 19.14
N LEU A 913 -36.08 19.02 18.30
CA LEU A 913 -35.68 20.40 18.52
C LEU A 913 -36.93 21.28 18.68
N SER A 914 -36.99 22.03 19.78
CA SER A 914 -38.06 22.98 20.09
C SER A 914 -37.45 24.21 20.76
N PRO A 915 -37.90 25.43 20.44
CA PRO A 915 -37.46 26.61 21.16
C PRO A 915 -37.94 26.53 22.62
N GLU A 916 -37.26 27.25 23.51
CA GLU A 916 -37.53 27.24 24.97
C GLU A 916 -38.97 27.62 25.30
N SER A 917 -39.51 28.59 24.59
CA SER A 917 -40.83 29.18 24.79
C SER A 917 -41.96 28.34 24.17
N GLY A 918 -41.62 27.39 23.30
CA GLY A 918 -42.55 26.46 22.65
C GLY A 918 -43.37 27.13 21.54
N GLY A 919 -43.36 26.57 20.33
CA GLY A 919 -44.09 27.16 19.20
C GLY A 919 -43.94 26.38 17.89
N ALA A 920 -42.80 25.70 17.73
CA ALA A 920 -42.57 24.72 16.68
C ALA A 920 -41.83 23.51 17.25
N LEU A 921 -42.15 22.31 16.76
CA LEU A 921 -41.40 21.09 17.06
C LEU A 921 -40.83 20.53 15.77
N VAL A 922 -39.50 20.46 15.68
CA VAL A 922 -38.79 19.88 14.55
C VAL A 922 -38.21 18.53 14.98
N ARG A 923 -38.66 17.46 14.34
CA ARG A 923 -38.09 16.12 14.47
C ARG A 923 -37.39 15.77 13.19
N THR A 924 -36.08 15.59 13.21
CA THR A 924 -35.30 15.26 12.01
C THR A 924 -34.49 13.99 12.23
N SER A 925 -34.50 13.12 11.24
CA SER A 925 -33.75 11.87 11.22
C SER A 925 -32.91 11.80 9.95
N PHE A 926 -31.62 11.49 10.11
CA PHE A 926 -30.63 11.43 9.03
C PHE A 926 -29.47 10.53 9.42
N TYR A 927 -28.60 10.20 8.47
CA TYR A 927 -27.42 9.37 8.69
C TYR A 927 -26.15 10.22 8.62
N TRP A 928 -25.23 9.95 9.54
CA TRP A 928 -23.81 10.24 9.38
C TRP A 928 -23.10 9.08 8.69
N PRO A 929 -22.00 9.32 7.96
CA PRO A 929 -21.21 8.23 7.43
C PRO A 929 -20.51 7.47 8.57
N PRO A 930 -20.02 6.24 8.32
CA PRO A 930 -19.19 5.51 9.27
C PRO A 930 -18.02 6.37 9.77
N TYR A 931 -17.52 6.08 10.97
CA TYR A 931 -16.32 6.75 11.45
C TYR A 931 -15.15 6.49 10.49
N PRO A 932 -14.31 7.51 10.21
CA PRO A 932 -13.12 7.33 9.40
C PRO A 932 -12.19 6.30 10.05
N THR A 933 -11.61 5.44 9.22
CA THR A 933 -10.59 4.47 9.62
C THR A 933 -9.21 5.13 9.58
N GLY A 934 -8.43 5.03 10.66
CA GLY A 934 -7.08 5.58 10.76
C GLY A 934 -6.92 6.77 11.73
N PRO A 935 -5.71 7.33 11.87
CA PRO A 935 -5.43 8.40 12.82
C PRO A 935 -6.20 9.67 12.46
N THR A 936 -7.24 9.99 13.24
CA THR A 936 -8.06 11.19 13.07
C THR A 936 -7.81 12.17 14.21
N ALA A 937 -7.30 13.36 13.89
CA ALA A 937 -7.21 14.47 14.83
C ALA A 937 -8.58 15.18 14.91
N GLY A 938 -9.57 14.46 15.42
CA GLY A 938 -10.96 14.90 15.47
C GLY A 938 -11.68 14.73 14.13
N TYR A 939 -12.99 14.44 14.20
CA TYR A 939 -13.83 14.11 13.05
C TYR A 939 -15.08 14.97 13.08
N THR A 940 -15.44 15.57 11.93
CA THR A 940 -16.70 16.28 11.73
C THR A 940 -17.51 15.47 10.73
N ALA A 941 -18.60 14.86 11.18
CA ALA A 941 -19.45 14.01 10.36
C ALA A 941 -20.31 14.85 9.41
N PRO A 942 -20.16 14.73 8.08
CA PRO A 942 -21.06 15.36 7.13
C PRO A 942 -22.40 14.62 7.05
N LEU A 943 -23.36 15.16 6.30
CA LEU A 943 -24.57 14.42 5.95
C LEU A 943 -24.22 13.24 5.03
N HIS A 944 -24.60 12.03 5.45
CA HIS A 944 -24.62 10.86 4.56
C HIS A 944 -25.94 10.74 3.81
N LYS A 945 -27.07 10.77 4.52
CA LYS A 945 -28.40 10.57 3.91
C LYS A 945 -29.53 11.11 4.78
N TRP A 946 -30.56 11.72 4.18
CA TRP A 946 -31.80 12.09 4.87
C TRP A 946 -32.74 10.89 5.04
N VAL A 947 -33.48 10.84 6.15
CA VAL A 947 -34.60 9.90 6.36
C VAL A 947 -35.92 10.65 6.22
N GLU A 948 -36.21 11.54 7.17
CA GLU A 948 -37.43 12.35 7.21
C GLU A 948 -37.21 13.52 8.17
N THR A 949 -37.76 14.69 7.85
CA THR A 949 -37.99 15.76 8.81
C THR A 949 -39.48 16.03 8.96
N ARG A 950 -39.96 16.09 10.19
CA ARG A 950 -41.33 16.43 10.56
C ARG A 950 -41.36 17.72 11.37
N ILE A 951 -42.15 18.69 10.93
CA ILE A 951 -42.29 20.00 11.57
C ILE A 951 -43.74 20.22 11.99
N GLU A 952 -43.96 20.49 13.28
CA GLU A 952 -45.28 20.70 13.89
C GLU A 952 -45.39 22.10 14.49
N GLY A 953 -46.61 22.63 14.62
CA GLY A 953 -46.89 23.94 15.23
C GLY A 953 -46.98 25.11 14.23
N LEU A 954 -46.33 25.01 13.08
CA LEU A 954 -46.35 26.07 12.05
C LEU A 954 -47.55 26.02 11.11
N THR A 955 -48.22 24.88 11.01
CA THR A 955 -49.37 24.64 10.11
C THR A 955 -50.42 23.77 10.80
N SER A 956 -51.61 23.65 10.20
CA SER A 956 -52.75 22.88 10.70
C SER A 956 -52.48 21.38 10.78
N ARG A 957 -51.54 20.88 9.97
CA ARG A 957 -51.02 19.50 9.99
C ARG A 957 -49.49 19.53 9.91
N PRO A 958 -48.78 18.48 10.37
CA PRO A 958 -47.33 18.41 10.29
C PRO A 958 -46.82 18.52 8.85
N ILE A 959 -45.76 19.32 8.64
CA ILE A 959 -44.99 19.34 7.40
C ILE A 959 -44.04 18.14 7.44
N VAL A 960 -43.93 17.41 6.34
CA VAL A 960 -43.05 16.24 6.21
C VAL A 960 -42.14 16.45 5.01
N LEU A 961 -40.83 16.37 5.22
CA LEU A 961 -39.79 16.58 4.20
C LEU A 961 -38.94 15.33 4.04
N LYS A 962 -38.68 14.95 2.79
CA LYS A 962 -37.82 13.81 2.37
C LYS A 962 -36.90 14.18 1.22
N GLY A 963 -37.24 15.23 0.47
CA GLY A 963 -36.48 15.72 -0.67
C GLY A 963 -35.11 16.25 -0.26
N TYR A 964 -34.12 16.02 -1.14
CA TYR A 964 -32.74 16.51 -0.97
C TYR A 964 -32.68 18.04 -0.94
N HIS A 965 -33.36 18.72 -1.87
CA HIS A 965 -33.35 20.18 -1.97
C HIS A 965 -34.09 20.88 -0.82
N ALA A 966 -35.09 20.22 -0.22
CA ALA A 966 -35.90 20.79 0.85
C ALA A 966 -35.22 20.84 2.23
N GLN A 967 -34.10 20.14 2.41
CA GLN A 967 -33.48 19.93 3.72
C GLN A 967 -31.98 20.07 3.64
N THR A 968 -31.37 21.03 4.34
CA THR A 968 -29.92 21.22 4.43
C THR A 968 -29.39 20.96 5.82
N TYR A 969 -28.27 20.24 5.90
CA TYR A 969 -27.50 19.99 7.12
C TYR A 969 -26.13 20.63 6.98
N ARG A 970 -25.67 21.30 8.05
CA ARG A 970 -24.30 21.77 8.17
C ARG A 970 -23.82 21.54 9.60
N PRO A 971 -22.84 20.63 9.81
CA PRO A 971 -22.20 20.48 11.10
C PRO A 971 -21.18 21.60 11.33
N ALA A 972 -21.02 22.01 12.58
CA ALA A 972 -19.83 22.73 13.01
C ALA A 972 -18.70 21.74 13.35
N HIS A 973 -17.54 22.29 13.69
CA HIS A 973 -16.36 21.51 14.06
C HIS A 973 -16.70 20.46 15.14
N HIS A 974 -16.38 19.19 14.86
CA HIS A 974 -16.72 18.02 15.70
C HIS A 974 -18.22 17.82 16.00
N ASN A 975 -19.09 18.39 15.16
CA ASN A 975 -20.54 18.37 15.35
C ASN A 975 -21.01 18.99 16.68
N PHE A 976 -20.20 19.83 17.35
CA PHE A 976 -20.56 20.53 18.61
C PHE A 976 -21.75 21.50 18.44
N SER A 977 -21.97 21.96 17.22
CA SER A 977 -23.22 22.57 16.83
C SER A 977 -23.65 22.07 15.47
N GLU A 978 -24.96 22.18 15.22
CA GLU A 978 -25.57 21.72 13.99
C GLU A 978 -26.55 22.79 13.52
N ASP A 979 -26.44 23.13 12.24
CA ASP A 979 -27.31 24.06 11.55
C ASP A 979 -28.18 23.28 10.55
N PHE A 980 -29.47 23.56 10.53
CA PHE A 980 -30.44 22.96 9.62
C PHE A 980 -31.25 24.03 8.90
N ILE A 981 -31.51 23.82 7.61
CA ILE A 981 -32.48 24.63 6.85
C ILE A 981 -33.53 23.72 6.25
N PHE A 982 -34.79 24.09 6.41
CA PHE A 982 -35.95 23.40 5.86
C PHE A 982 -36.77 24.35 5.00
N GLU A 983 -36.95 24.03 3.73
CA GLU A 983 -37.73 24.82 2.78
C GLU A 983 -38.85 23.96 2.17
N PRO A 984 -40.06 23.96 2.76
CA PRO A 984 -41.16 23.09 2.34
C PRO A 984 -41.59 23.26 0.88
N ARG A 985 -41.30 24.40 0.26
CA ARG A 985 -41.62 24.69 -1.16
C ARG A 985 -40.77 23.85 -2.13
N LEU A 986 -39.61 23.37 -1.69
CA LEU A 986 -38.70 22.52 -2.48
C LEU A 986 -38.99 21.03 -2.28
N GLU A 987 -39.97 20.67 -1.45
CA GLU A 987 -40.34 19.27 -1.22
C GLU A 987 -41.19 18.73 -2.38
N PRO A 988 -40.79 17.60 -3.00
CA PRO A 988 -41.62 16.93 -3.99
C PRO A 988 -42.99 16.57 -3.43
N ASP A 989 -44.04 16.84 -4.21
CA ASP A 989 -45.42 16.50 -3.87
C ASP A 989 -45.94 17.11 -2.54
N MET A 990 -45.39 18.25 -2.09
CA MET A 990 -45.88 18.97 -0.92
C MET A 990 -47.36 19.36 -1.07
N ASP A 991 -48.13 19.18 0.01
CA ASP A 991 -49.55 19.52 0.04
C ASP A 991 -49.76 21.03 -0.20
N PRO A 992 -50.44 21.44 -1.28
CA PRO A 992 -50.64 22.85 -1.60
C PRO A 992 -51.37 23.63 -0.50
N ALA A 993 -52.18 22.96 0.33
CA ALA A 993 -52.83 23.62 1.47
C ALA A 993 -51.83 24.02 2.56
N LEU A 994 -50.79 23.21 2.81
CA LEU A 994 -49.73 23.56 3.76
C LEU A 994 -48.87 24.72 3.23
N LEU A 995 -48.57 24.72 1.93
CA LEU A 995 -47.87 25.85 1.30
C LEU A 995 -48.66 27.15 1.41
N ALA A 996 -49.98 27.10 1.19
CA ALA A 996 -50.85 28.28 1.33
C ALA A 996 -50.88 28.81 2.77
N GLU A 997 -50.89 27.93 3.79
CA GLU A 997 -50.81 28.33 5.19
C GLU A 997 -49.46 28.99 5.53
N LEU A 998 -48.36 28.47 5.00
CA LEU A 998 -47.03 29.08 5.16
C LEU A 998 -46.95 30.43 4.46
N GLU A 999 -47.54 30.56 3.26
CA GLU A 999 -47.63 31.83 2.55
C GLU A 999 -48.48 32.87 3.28
N GLU A 1000 -49.60 32.48 3.90
CA GLU A 1000 -50.42 33.36 4.74
C GLU A 1000 -49.65 33.87 5.96
N LYS A 1001 -48.73 33.05 6.49
CA LYS A 1001 -47.83 33.39 7.59
C LYS A 1001 -46.54 34.08 7.13
N ASP A 1002 -46.38 34.28 5.82
CA ASP A 1002 -45.16 34.79 5.18
C ASP A 1002 -43.89 34.03 5.61
N ILE A 1003 -43.96 32.70 5.64
CA ILE A 1003 -42.82 31.81 5.96
C ILE A 1003 -42.27 31.20 4.67
N ARG A 1004 -41.02 31.49 4.35
CA ARG A 1004 -40.28 30.93 3.19
C ARG A 1004 -39.41 29.75 3.57
N LEU A 1005 -38.57 29.91 4.59
CA LEU A 1005 -37.69 28.87 5.09
C LEU A 1005 -37.72 28.82 6.63
N ILE A 1006 -37.34 27.68 7.18
CA ILE A 1006 -37.18 27.46 8.62
C ILE A 1006 -35.71 27.12 8.86
N TYR A 1007 -35.05 27.92 9.70
CA TYR A 1007 -33.66 27.73 10.07
C TYR A 1007 -33.58 27.29 11.53
N VAL A 1008 -32.78 26.26 11.82
CA VAL A 1008 -32.58 25.73 13.17
C VAL A 1008 -31.09 25.70 13.45
N ARG A 1009 -30.67 26.22 14.60
CA ARG A 1009 -29.32 26.06 15.13
C ARG A 1009 -29.40 25.39 16.49
N THR A 1010 -28.63 24.33 16.68
CA THR A 1010 -28.54 23.61 17.95
C THR A 1010 -27.09 23.41 18.37
N SER A 1011 -26.85 23.22 19.66
CA SER A 1011 -25.54 22.92 20.22
C SER A 1011 -25.61 21.67 21.09
N ASP A 1012 -24.48 20.97 21.21
CA ASP A 1012 -24.29 19.86 22.14
C ASP A 1012 -24.11 20.31 23.61
N ILE A 1013 -23.95 21.63 23.84
CA ILE A 1013 -23.83 22.20 25.18
C ILE A 1013 -25.13 21.98 25.94
N GLU A 1014 -25.04 21.21 27.01
CA GLU A 1014 -26.17 20.90 27.89
C GLU A 1014 -26.84 22.18 28.41
N GLY A 1015 -28.15 22.28 28.21
CA GLY A 1015 -28.97 23.41 28.68
C GLY A 1015 -29.06 24.60 27.73
N VAL A 1016 -28.41 24.56 26.55
CA VAL A 1016 -28.62 25.56 25.49
C VAL A 1016 -29.77 25.09 24.58
N PRO A 1017 -30.96 25.71 24.62
CA PRO A 1017 -32.07 25.32 23.75
C PRO A 1017 -31.75 25.64 22.28
N PRO A 1018 -32.30 24.89 21.32
CA PRO A 1018 -32.12 25.19 19.91
C PRO A 1018 -32.80 26.52 19.56
N GLY A 1019 -32.12 27.35 18.78
CA GLY A 1019 -32.72 28.53 18.17
C GLY A 1019 -33.45 28.14 16.89
N ILE A 1020 -34.68 28.61 16.72
CA ILE A 1020 -35.46 28.41 15.50
C ILE A 1020 -35.89 29.76 14.94
N TRP A 1021 -35.68 29.98 13.65
CA TRP A 1021 -36.07 31.18 12.92
C TRP A 1021 -36.90 30.82 11.69
N THR A 1022 -37.78 31.72 11.29
CA THR A 1022 -38.42 31.72 9.96
C THR A 1022 -37.86 32.87 9.14
N LEU A 1023 -37.65 32.66 7.84
CA LEU A 1023 -37.36 33.76 6.91
C LEU A 1023 -38.65 34.14 6.18
N ASP A 1024 -38.94 35.43 6.10
CA ASP A 1024 -40.07 35.94 5.32
C ASP A 1024 -39.74 36.23 3.85
N SER A 1025 -40.74 36.58 3.04
CA SER A 1025 -40.54 36.92 1.63
C SER A 1025 -39.76 38.24 1.40
N ALA A 1026 -39.60 39.07 2.43
CA ALA A 1026 -38.77 40.28 2.40
C ALA A 1026 -37.31 40.01 2.80
N GLY A 1027 -36.98 38.77 3.19
CA GLY A 1027 -35.64 38.39 3.61
C GLY A 1027 -35.31 38.81 5.04
N VAL A 1028 -36.31 38.88 5.92
CA VAL A 1028 -36.13 39.18 7.35
C VAL A 1028 -36.31 37.89 8.17
N PHE A 1029 -35.36 37.64 9.09
CA PHE A 1029 -35.44 36.52 10.01
C PHE A 1029 -36.28 36.85 11.25
N HIS A 1030 -37.23 35.98 11.58
CA HIS A 1030 -38.08 36.08 12.76
C HIS A 1030 -37.83 34.88 13.68
N PRO A 1031 -37.34 35.07 14.91
CA PRO A 1031 -37.20 33.97 15.87
C PRO A 1031 -38.60 33.44 16.23
N ILE A 1032 -38.71 32.11 16.36
CA ILE A 1032 -39.92 31.47 16.88
C ILE A 1032 -39.80 31.42 18.40
N GLU A 1033 -40.53 32.34 19.03
CA GLU A 1033 -40.88 32.27 20.46
C GLU A 1033 -42.10 31.37 20.70
#